data_AF-A0A972UDE5-F1
#
_entry.id   AF-A0A972UDE5-F1
#
_cell.length_a   1.000
_cell.length_b   1.000
_cell.length_c   1.000
_cell.angle_alpha   90.00
_cell.angle_beta   90.00
_cell.angle_gamma   90.00
#
_symmetry.space_group_name_H-M   'P 1'
#
loop_
_entity.id
_entity.type
_entity.pdbx_description
1 polymer ?
#
loop_
_entity_poly.entity_id
_entity_poly.type
_entity_poly.pdbx_seq_one_letter_code
_entity_poly.pdbx_strand_id
1 'polypeptide(L)'
;MAVLGMFLLFAGCTSKENSGETPSEIYTKASELGSSGQYAKAIELYERGLALESLAPPSQGALLALVAKRGLEGLTGSYDAALATTGVLEGLGEGSVPDSVRTAILVDKAEWLGELGRFAEAADALRGVRNPDSAVQMRLAALRLQAGDAKGAEALYRPMTLWRNPSPVRIGAWAGLLRCRLTDPDAVGEDAETVAQKIVAESGRVLRMKGEPAVRARALRAAALSLQLLERHQRNASFLLFRALSLAEGSKERLLYQVLRLESNAVIVRKEEPFREAAAYFEQHGMLYARALALFMLSEAGALTDNERISALEEGFAAAWQSAPPYPSPAMLARENRAALQLNGFLLKNPRIFELFDAAQRMGMMRLSRSLIRGGEGFMIGGGNAPEVEAEVRRLLVEISGLLQRKADMVDRAAGLEKIRATDQALNMKRGRLFELLPSVRVLEPAIASALALNPVTLRTVQETLGEDQAIVRPVFSDSLAAVMVVGKHHLQIVGSVAAFDSLHTPGIAVAGIRRELADGPGLAPLKGGEREWFERALFRPLLAAVQPYSRLVVVADDPIPFHLQFQDDDRIKTHRFSYLHSFKEFVIMQTAAVLPPGPSRIVFYAAQDDDGPIRHKLFYPHDRVFLVWKSFTKEEQEQLRDEIGEEMRSTVSGTLALQKLREDGESKWLYLSSYGTD
;
A
#
# COMPACT_ATOMS: atom_id res chain seq x y z
N MET A 1 7.31 0.10 38.46
CA MET A 1 8.28 -0.83 39.09
C MET A 1 7.66 -2.23 39.01
N ALA A 2 8.39 -3.19 38.44
CA ALA A 2 7.95 -4.54 38.03
C ALA A 2 7.21 -4.67 36.67
N VAL A 3 7.85 -4.23 35.57
CA VAL A 3 7.64 -4.78 34.19
C VAL A 3 8.96 -4.86 33.38
N LEU A 4 10.10 -4.41 33.93
CA LEU A 4 11.38 -4.35 33.17
C LEU A 4 12.16 -5.68 33.06
N GLY A 5 11.56 -6.81 33.44
CA GLY A 5 12.29 -8.05 33.72
C GLY A 5 12.21 -9.17 32.69
N MET A 6 11.47 -9.02 31.57
CA MET A 6 11.09 -10.21 30.75
C MET A 6 11.67 -10.27 29.33
N PHE A 7 12.47 -9.29 28.90
CA PHE A 7 13.13 -9.32 27.57
C PHE A 7 14.64 -9.63 27.59
N LEU A 8 15.20 -10.01 28.74
CA LEU A 8 16.64 -10.29 28.92
C LEU A 8 16.99 -11.78 29.07
N LEU A 9 16.07 -12.72 28.77
CA LEU A 9 16.23 -14.15 29.10
C LEU A 9 16.41 -15.11 27.91
N PHE A 10 17.07 -14.69 26.82
CA PHE A 10 17.59 -15.63 25.81
C PHE A 10 19.05 -15.34 25.39
N ALA A 11 19.91 -15.14 26.38
CA ALA A 11 21.36 -15.23 26.19
C ALA A 11 21.93 -16.16 27.27
N GLY A 12 22.05 -17.45 26.95
CA GLY A 12 22.60 -18.41 27.90
C GLY A 12 22.89 -19.77 27.28
N CYS A 13 23.99 -19.87 26.53
CA CYS A 13 25.02 -20.91 26.73
C CYS A 13 26.27 -20.65 25.87
N THR A 14 27.28 -20.09 26.54
CA THR A 14 28.73 -20.32 26.38
C THR A 14 29.39 -20.16 25.01
N SER A 15 30.07 -19.02 24.84
CA SER A 15 31.51 -19.03 24.56
C SER A 15 32.22 -18.11 25.56
N LYS A 16 33.18 -18.69 26.29
CA LYS A 16 34.18 -17.96 27.06
C LYS A 16 35.22 -17.45 26.06
N GLU A 17 35.07 -16.25 25.54
CA GLU A 17 36.16 -15.53 24.88
C GLU A 17 35.94 -14.03 25.09
N ASN A 18 36.97 -13.35 25.63
CA ASN A 18 37.09 -11.90 25.90
C ASN A 18 36.55 -11.37 27.25
N SER A 19 37.00 -11.94 28.37
CA SER A 19 36.76 -11.41 29.73
C SER A 19 37.69 -10.24 30.12
N GLY A 20 38.15 -9.43 29.16
CA GLY A 20 39.09 -8.32 29.40
C GLY A 20 38.90 -7.08 28.53
N GLU A 21 37.87 -7.05 27.67
CA GLU A 21 37.59 -5.87 26.83
C GLU A 21 36.79 -4.84 27.60
N THR A 22 37.24 -3.59 27.56
CA THR A 22 36.50 -2.47 28.14
C THR A 22 35.29 -2.11 27.25
N PRO A 23 34.19 -1.55 27.81
CA PRO A 23 33.05 -1.10 27.00
C PRO A 23 33.44 -0.15 25.87
N SER A 24 34.44 0.72 26.11
CA SER A 24 34.97 1.63 25.10
C SER A 24 35.58 0.90 23.90
N GLU A 25 36.36 -0.15 24.12
CA GLU A 25 36.96 -0.95 23.04
C GLU A 25 35.89 -1.69 22.24
N ILE A 26 34.84 -2.18 22.92
CA ILE A 26 33.71 -2.84 22.28
C ILE A 26 32.95 -1.86 21.38
N TYR A 27 32.70 -0.63 21.84
CA TYR A 27 32.04 0.41 21.04
C TYR A 27 32.86 0.83 19.82
N THR A 28 34.19 0.93 19.94
CA THR A 28 35.05 1.22 18.79
C THR A 28 34.95 0.12 17.73
N LYS A 29 35.04 -1.16 18.14
CA LYS A 29 34.85 -2.30 17.24
C LYS A 29 33.46 -2.31 16.59
N ALA A 30 32.42 -1.99 17.35
CA ALA A 30 31.06 -1.86 16.84
C ALA A 30 30.95 -0.77 15.76
N SER A 31 31.57 0.39 15.99
CA SER A 31 31.59 1.50 15.03
C SER A 31 32.33 1.13 13.73
N GLU A 32 33.47 0.44 13.83
CA GLU A 32 34.23 -0.05 12.67
C GLU A 32 33.41 -1.05 11.84
N LEU A 33 32.78 -2.03 12.52
CA LEU A 33 31.90 -2.99 11.85
C LEU A 33 30.71 -2.29 11.18
N GLY A 34 30.10 -1.31 11.84
CA GLY A 34 29.02 -0.50 11.28
C GLY A 34 29.47 0.24 10.01
N SER A 35 30.66 0.83 10.04
CA SER A 35 31.25 1.53 8.89
C SER A 35 31.59 0.59 7.73
N SER A 36 31.93 -0.67 8.03
CA SER A 36 32.18 -1.72 7.04
C SER A 36 30.91 -2.37 6.46
N GLY A 37 29.72 -1.98 6.93
CA GLY A 37 28.44 -2.58 6.50
C GLY A 37 28.07 -3.87 7.22
N GLN A 38 28.80 -4.28 8.25
CA GLN A 38 28.50 -5.46 9.08
C GLN A 38 27.52 -5.08 10.22
N TYR A 39 26.34 -4.58 9.84
CA TYR A 39 25.40 -3.94 10.77
C TYR A 39 24.90 -4.85 11.89
N ALA A 40 24.56 -6.11 11.60
CA ALA A 40 24.05 -7.04 12.61
C ALA A 40 25.08 -7.29 13.73
N LYS A 41 26.35 -7.53 13.35
CA LYS A 41 27.45 -7.71 14.31
C LYS A 41 27.77 -6.43 15.08
N ALA A 42 27.66 -5.28 14.42
CA ALA A 42 27.84 -3.98 15.08
C ALA A 42 26.76 -3.74 16.15
N ILE A 43 25.50 -4.05 15.86
CA ILE A 43 24.40 -3.96 16.82
C ILE A 43 24.66 -4.90 18.01
N GLU A 44 25.03 -6.16 17.75
CA GLU A 44 25.36 -7.14 18.80
C GLU A 44 26.50 -6.65 19.72
N LEU A 45 27.56 -6.06 19.15
CA LEU A 45 28.64 -5.48 19.96
C LEU A 45 28.17 -4.27 20.78
N TYR A 46 27.33 -3.39 20.23
CA TYR A 46 26.74 -2.32 21.02
C TYR A 46 25.89 -2.85 22.18
N GLU A 47 25.07 -3.89 21.96
CA GLU A 47 24.30 -4.55 23.03
C GLU A 47 25.19 -5.12 24.12
N ARG A 48 26.24 -5.84 23.72
CA ARG A 48 27.21 -6.42 24.64
C ARG A 48 27.94 -5.35 25.45
N GLY A 49 28.36 -4.24 24.82
CA GLY A 49 29.01 -3.14 25.53
C GLY A 49 28.07 -2.45 26.51
N LEU A 50 26.83 -2.18 26.10
CA LEU A 50 25.80 -1.53 26.92
C LEU A 50 25.38 -2.40 28.12
N ALA A 51 25.38 -3.73 27.97
CA ALA A 51 25.13 -4.67 29.07
C ALA A 51 26.21 -4.64 30.17
N LEU A 52 27.40 -4.09 29.90
CA LEU A 52 28.49 -3.96 30.88
C LEU A 52 28.46 -2.62 31.62
N GLU A 53 27.57 -1.70 31.26
CA GLU A 53 27.46 -0.36 31.86
C GLU A 53 26.16 -0.16 32.63
N SER A 54 26.17 0.74 33.61
CA SER A 54 24.94 1.25 34.23
C SER A 54 24.29 2.29 33.32
N LEU A 55 22.98 2.16 33.08
CA LEU A 55 22.19 3.12 32.31
C LEU A 55 21.45 4.13 33.20
N ALA A 56 21.74 4.16 34.51
CA ALA A 56 21.10 5.05 35.49
C ALA A 56 22.12 5.65 36.48
N PRO A 57 22.82 6.74 36.13
CA PRO A 57 22.83 7.45 34.85
C PRO A 57 23.81 6.84 33.83
N PRO A 58 23.55 6.94 32.51
CA PRO A 58 24.44 6.41 31.48
C PRO A 58 25.75 7.21 31.41
N SER A 59 26.86 6.52 31.15
CA SER A 59 28.13 7.17 30.80
C SER A 59 27.99 7.92 29.46
N GLN A 60 28.88 8.87 29.17
CA GLN A 60 28.90 9.52 27.85
C GLN A 60 29.15 8.50 26.72
N GLY A 61 29.95 7.46 26.99
CA GLY A 61 30.17 6.33 26.08
C GLY A 61 28.89 5.55 25.83
N ALA A 62 28.15 5.18 26.89
CA ALA A 62 26.86 4.52 26.81
C ALA A 62 25.84 5.33 25.99
N LEU A 63 25.80 6.66 26.20
CA LEU A 63 24.88 7.54 25.47
C LEU A 63 25.18 7.54 23.96
N LEU A 64 26.45 7.69 23.58
CA LEU A 64 26.87 7.65 22.18
C LEU A 64 26.62 6.27 21.56
N ALA A 65 26.86 5.19 22.31
CA ALA A 65 26.57 3.82 21.89
C ALA A 65 25.08 3.61 21.66
N LEU A 66 24.19 4.08 22.55
CA LEU A 66 22.74 4.00 22.37
C LEU A 66 22.29 4.75 21.11
N VAL A 67 22.82 5.95 20.86
CA VAL A 67 22.50 6.74 19.65
C VAL A 67 22.96 6.04 18.38
N ALA A 68 24.19 5.48 18.38
CA ALA A 68 24.74 4.76 17.24
C ALA A 68 23.98 3.45 16.97
N LYS A 69 23.72 2.66 18.02
CA LYS A 69 22.95 1.42 17.97
C LYS A 69 21.57 1.66 17.34
N ARG A 70 20.82 2.61 17.90
CA ARG A 70 19.51 3.07 17.38
C ARG A 70 19.56 3.41 15.89
N GLY A 71 20.60 4.13 15.46
CA GLY A 71 20.78 4.49 14.05
C GLY A 71 20.95 3.27 13.15
N LEU A 72 21.71 2.26 13.60
CA LEU A 72 21.88 0.99 12.89
C LEU A 72 20.62 0.11 12.91
N GLU A 73 19.91 0.06 14.03
CA GLU A 73 18.63 -0.65 14.13
C GLU A 73 17.62 -0.06 13.14
N GLY A 74 17.47 1.26 13.10
CA GLY A 74 16.64 1.95 12.12
C GLY A 74 17.10 1.72 10.67
N LEU A 75 18.40 1.81 10.40
CA LEU A 75 18.96 1.57 9.06
C LEU A 75 18.67 0.15 8.55
N THR A 76 18.78 -0.85 9.42
CA THR A 76 18.49 -2.26 9.10
C THR A 76 17.01 -2.62 9.13
N GLY A 77 16.13 -1.66 9.45
CA GLY A 77 14.69 -1.86 9.52
C GLY A 77 14.23 -2.64 10.75
N SER A 78 15.06 -2.76 11.78
CA SER A 78 14.67 -3.36 13.08
C SER A 78 13.92 -2.31 13.91
N TYR A 79 12.75 -1.89 13.41
CA TYR A 79 12.05 -0.69 13.87
C TYR A 79 11.63 -0.75 15.33
N ASP A 80 11.11 -1.87 15.80
CA ASP A 80 10.70 -2.02 17.21
C ASP A 80 11.90 -1.84 18.16
N ALA A 81 13.04 -2.43 17.81
CA ALA A 81 14.28 -2.27 18.57
C ALA A 81 14.76 -0.81 18.54
N ALA A 82 14.73 -0.16 17.37
CA ALA A 82 15.11 1.24 17.21
C ALA A 82 14.22 2.19 18.03
N LEU A 83 12.90 1.91 18.06
CA LEU A 83 11.93 2.65 18.86
C LEU A 83 12.08 2.38 20.36
N ALA A 84 12.40 1.15 20.77
CA ALA A 84 12.69 0.81 22.16
C ALA A 84 13.95 1.53 22.66
N THR A 85 15.05 1.47 21.89
CA THR A 85 16.29 2.23 22.19
C THR A 85 16.02 3.74 22.24
N THR A 86 15.14 4.24 21.36
CA THR A 86 14.70 5.64 21.39
C THR A 86 13.95 5.98 22.69
N GLY A 87 13.04 5.11 23.14
CA GLY A 87 12.30 5.31 24.40
C GLY A 87 13.23 5.39 25.62
N VAL A 88 14.31 4.60 25.64
CA VAL A 88 15.35 4.71 26.70
C VAL A 88 15.99 6.09 26.69
N LEU A 89 16.37 6.60 25.51
CA LEU A 89 16.98 7.93 25.37
C LEU A 89 16.03 9.08 25.71
N GLU A 90 14.75 8.96 25.34
CA GLU A 90 13.71 9.94 25.68
C GLU A 90 13.43 9.98 27.20
N GLY A 91 13.55 8.84 27.88
CA GLY A 91 13.37 8.72 29.33
C GLY A 91 14.50 9.29 30.18
N LEU A 92 15.63 9.70 29.57
CA LEU A 92 16.73 10.34 30.29
C LEU A 92 16.35 11.77 30.73
N GLY A 93 16.76 12.15 31.94
CA GLY A 93 16.44 13.46 32.53
C GLY A 93 16.87 14.65 31.66
N GLU A 94 16.18 15.79 31.80
CA GLU A 94 16.52 17.01 31.07
C GLU A 94 18.01 17.40 31.26
N GLY A 95 18.68 17.78 30.18
CA GLY A 95 20.11 18.10 30.18
C GLY A 95 21.06 16.91 29.96
N SER A 96 20.59 15.66 30.07
CA SER A 96 21.44 14.47 29.87
C SER A 96 21.81 14.21 28.40
N VAL A 97 21.03 14.76 27.47
CA VAL A 97 21.19 14.60 26.02
C VAL A 97 21.19 15.98 25.39
N PRO A 98 22.20 16.35 24.56
CA PRO A 98 22.22 17.62 23.87
C PRO A 98 20.96 17.83 23.01
N ASP A 99 20.46 19.07 22.92
CA ASP A 99 19.23 19.39 22.18
C ASP A 99 19.31 19.02 20.68
N SER A 100 20.51 19.10 20.09
CA SER A 100 20.75 18.66 18.71
C SER A 100 20.54 17.16 18.55
N VAL A 101 21.01 16.36 19.51
CA VAL A 101 20.83 14.90 19.53
C VAL A 101 19.38 14.56 19.82
N ARG A 102 18.72 15.26 20.75
CA ARG A 102 17.29 15.09 21.02
C ARG A 102 16.43 15.37 19.79
N THR A 103 16.74 16.43 19.05
CA THR A 103 16.08 16.76 17.78
C THR A 103 16.28 15.63 16.76
N ALA A 104 17.52 15.17 16.56
CA ALA A 104 17.80 14.05 15.65
C ALA A 104 17.06 12.78 16.06
N ILE A 105 16.93 12.52 17.36
CA ILE A 105 16.18 11.37 17.89
C ILE A 105 14.72 11.41 17.45
N LEU A 106 14.04 12.54 17.66
CA LEU A 106 12.63 12.72 17.31
C LEU A 106 12.42 12.71 15.79
N VAL A 107 13.34 13.27 15.02
CA VAL A 107 13.27 13.26 13.55
C VAL A 107 13.36 11.84 12.99
N ASP A 108 14.30 11.03 13.49
CA ASP A 108 14.45 9.64 13.07
C ASP A 108 13.28 8.77 13.54
N LYS A 109 12.78 8.99 14.76
CA LYS A 109 11.57 8.33 15.28
C LYS A 109 10.37 8.58 14.37
N ALA A 110 10.16 9.84 13.98
CA ALA A 110 9.10 10.20 13.05
C ALA A 110 9.31 9.62 11.65
N GLU A 111 10.57 9.44 11.21
CA GLU A 111 10.88 8.74 9.97
C GLU A 111 10.43 7.30 9.99
N TRP A 112 10.82 6.55 11.03
CA TRP A 112 10.46 5.15 11.15
C TRP A 112 8.96 4.94 11.34
N LEU A 113 8.31 5.76 12.17
CA LEU A 113 6.85 5.72 12.32
C LEU A 113 6.13 6.03 11.00
N GLY A 114 6.65 6.98 10.21
CA GLY A 114 6.14 7.28 8.88
C GLY A 114 6.33 6.12 7.88
N GLU A 115 7.49 5.47 7.90
CA GLU A 115 7.77 4.27 7.10
C GLU A 115 6.80 3.11 7.45
N LEU A 116 6.41 2.98 8.71
CA LEU A 116 5.43 2.01 9.19
C LEU A 116 3.96 2.40 8.93
N GLY A 117 3.69 3.61 8.44
CA GLY A 117 2.33 4.13 8.20
C GLY A 117 1.64 4.69 9.46
N ARG A 118 2.34 4.81 10.58
CA ARG A 118 1.86 5.40 11.84
C ARG A 118 1.96 6.93 11.78
N PHE A 119 1.31 7.54 10.79
CA PHE A 119 1.49 8.96 10.43
C PHE A 119 1.11 9.94 11.57
N ALA A 120 0.05 9.63 12.32
CA ALA A 120 -0.36 10.46 13.46
C ALA A 120 0.72 10.47 14.57
N GLU A 121 1.26 9.30 14.91
CA GLU A 121 2.32 9.17 15.92
C GLU A 121 3.65 9.76 15.43
N ALA A 122 3.95 9.62 14.14
CA ALA A 122 5.09 10.29 13.51
C ALA A 122 4.97 11.83 13.62
N ALA A 123 3.77 12.37 13.39
CA ALA A 123 3.51 13.79 13.59
C ALA A 123 3.65 14.21 15.07
N ASP A 124 3.16 13.41 16.00
CA ASP A 124 3.28 13.71 17.43
C ASP A 124 4.75 13.67 17.90
N ALA A 125 5.57 12.77 17.36
CA ALA A 125 7.02 12.77 17.60
C ALA A 125 7.69 14.09 17.15
N LEU A 126 7.37 14.59 15.95
CA LEU A 126 7.94 15.87 15.46
C LEU A 126 7.41 17.08 16.23
N ARG A 127 6.20 17.04 16.78
CA ARG A 127 5.68 18.11 17.64
C ARG A 127 6.55 18.30 18.90
N GLY A 128 7.21 17.25 19.37
CA GLY A 128 8.12 17.30 20.52
C GLY A 128 9.45 18.02 20.27
N VAL A 129 9.79 18.34 19.01
CA VAL A 129 11.04 19.02 18.67
C VAL A 129 11.01 20.46 19.17
N ARG A 130 12.01 20.85 19.96
CA ARG A 130 12.18 22.24 20.42
C ARG A 130 12.70 23.10 19.26
N ASN A 131 12.02 24.21 18.97
CA ASN A 131 12.38 25.16 17.90
C ASN A 131 12.62 24.48 16.53
N PRO A 132 11.61 23.78 15.96
CA PRO A 132 11.78 23.06 14.71
C PRO A 132 12.06 24.02 13.55
N ASP A 133 13.04 23.66 12.71
CA ASP A 133 13.29 24.36 11.46
C ASP A 133 12.14 24.20 10.45
N SER A 134 12.18 24.94 9.35
CA SER A 134 11.14 24.86 8.32
C SER A 134 10.98 23.47 7.69
N ALA A 135 12.06 22.68 7.61
CA ALA A 135 11.98 21.35 7.02
C ALA A 135 11.23 20.38 7.93
N VAL A 136 11.50 20.43 9.25
CA VAL A 136 10.76 19.67 10.26
C VAL A 136 9.29 20.10 10.31
N GLN A 137 9.00 21.41 10.26
CA GLN A 137 7.62 21.91 10.22
C GLN A 137 6.86 21.46 8.96
N MET A 138 7.51 21.49 7.79
CA MET A 138 6.92 20.99 6.54
C MET A 138 6.63 19.48 6.61
N ARG A 139 7.55 18.71 7.20
CA ARG A 139 7.38 17.26 7.38
C ARG A 139 6.24 16.95 8.35
N LEU A 140 6.16 17.68 9.46
CA LEU A 140 5.06 17.59 10.42
C LEU A 140 3.70 17.86 9.75
N ALA A 141 3.61 18.93 8.94
CA ALA A 141 2.39 19.26 8.21
C ALA A 141 2.02 18.18 7.17
N ALA A 142 3.00 17.61 6.47
CA ALA A 142 2.78 16.53 5.51
C ALA A 142 2.27 15.25 6.19
N LEU A 143 2.84 14.88 7.35
CA LEU A 143 2.41 13.71 8.14
C LEU A 143 0.98 13.90 8.68
N ARG A 144 0.64 15.12 9.13
CA ARG A 144 -0.73 15.48 9.54
C ARG A 144 -1.73 15.30 8.40
N LEU A 145 -1.37 15.77 7.20
CA LEU A 145 -2.20 15.58 6.01
C LEU A 145 -2.34 14.10 5.64
N GLN A 146 -1.27 13.31 5.72
CA GLN A 146 -1.31 11.86 5.49
C GLN A 146 -2.15 11.12 6.52
N ALA A 147 -2.21 11.61 7.76
CA ALA A 147 -3.10 11.11 8.80
C ALA A 147 -4.57 11.56 8.65
N GLY A 148 -4.91 12.33 7.61
CA GLY A 148 -6.26 12.86 7.37
C GLY A 148 -6.59 14.17 8.10
N ASP A 149 -5.63 14.78 8.80
CA ASP A 149 -5.80 16.03 9.54
C ASP A 149 -5.44 17.24 8.66
N ALA A 150 -6.29 17.54 7.67
CA ALA A 150 -6.07 18.63 6.73
C ALA A 150 -6.08 20.02 7.40
N LYS A 151 -6.94 20.23 8.41
CA LYS A 151 -7.01 21.49 9.18
C LYS A 151 -5.77 21.70 10.05
N GLY A 152 -5.28 20.66 10.72
CA GLY A 152 -4.03 20.72 11.46
C GLY A 152 -2.81 20.95 10.56
N ALA A 153 -2.80 20.36 9.36
CA ALA A 153 -1.75 20.61 8.36
C ALA A 153 -1.79 22.06 7.84
N GLU A 154 -2.98 22.60 7.57
CA GLU A 154 -3.18 23.99 7.16
C GLU A 154 -2.57 24.98 8.16
N ALA A 155 -2.85 24.79 9.45
CA ALA A 155 -2.37 25.65 10.53
C ALA A 155 -0.84 25.70 10.62
N LEU A 156 -0.16 24.66 10.15
CA LEU A 156 1.30 24.58 10.08
C LEU A 156 1.84 25.21 8.79
N TYR A 157 1.19 24.99 7.65
CA TYR A 157 1.61 25.59 6.38
C TYR A 157 1.40 27.11 6.33
N ARG A 158 0.31 27.63 6.92
CA ARG A 158 -0.05 29.05 6.82
C ARG A 158 1.06 29.99 7.32
N PRO A 159 1.67 29.83 8.51
CA PRO A 159 2.75 30.71 8.96
C PRO A 159 4.01 30.64 8.10
N MET A 160 4.25 29.52 7.41
CA MET A 160 5.38 29.34 6.50
C MET A 160 5.23 30.13 5.19
N THR A 161 4.02 30.60 4.85
CA THR A 161 3.79 31.45 3.67
C THR A 161 4.25 32.91 3.85
N LEU A 162 4.56 33.33 5.08
CA LEU A 162 4.92 34.72 5.40
C LEU A 162 6.25 35.14 4.75
N TRP A 163 6.35 36.43 4.38
CA TRP A 163 7.50 37.02 3.69
C TRP A 163 8.87 36.79 4.35
N ARG A 164 8.89 36.67 5.69
CA ARG A 164 10.10 36.41 6.48
C ARG A 164 10.76 35.06 6.16
N ASN A 165 10.01 34.10 5.62
CA ASN A 165 10.54 32.79 5.28
C ASN A 165 11.22 32.82 3.89
N PRO A 166 12.25 31.99 3.67
CA PRO A 166 12.89 31.83 2.36
C PRO A 166 11.89 31.45 1.26
N SER A 167 12.12 31.90 0.02
CA SER A 167 11.21 31.61 -1.10
C SER A 167 10.96 30.10 -1.34
N PRO A 168 11.95 29.18 -1.21
CA PRO A 168 11.70 27.74 -1.28
C PRO A 168 10.74 27.22 -0.21
N VAL A 169 10.80 27.79 1.00
CA VAL A 169 9.88 27.46 2.11
C VAL A 169 8.48 27.96 1.79
N ARG A 170 8.36 29.21 1.32
CA ARG A 170 7.05 29.79 0.97
C ARG A 170 6.35 29.02 -0.14
N ILE A 171 7.05 28.70 -1.23
CA ILE A 171 6.42 27.96 -2.34
C ILE A 171 6.02 26.54 -1.93
N GLY A 172 6.83 25.87 -1.09
CA GLY A 172 6.49 24.56 -0.54
C GLY A 172 5.28 24.62 0.38
N ALA A 173 5.15 25.69 1.18
CA ALA A 173 3.98 25.91 2.04
C ALA A 173 2.70 26.15 1.22
N TRP A 174 2.76 26.96 0.16
CA TRP A 174 1.62 27.14 -0.75
C TRP A 174 1.23 25.85 -1.47
N ALA A 175 2.21 25.03 -1.87
CA ALA A 175 1.95 23.70 -2.42
C ALA A 175 1.23 22.78 -1.41
N GLY A 176 1.67 22.80 -0.14
CA GLY A 176 1.01 22.10 0.95
C GLY A 176 -0.43 22.57 1.21
N LEU A 177 -0.67 23.88 1.21
CA LEU A 177 -2.02 24.45 1.35
C LEU A 177 -2.95 24.04 0.20
N LEU A 178 -2.45 24.01 -1.03
CA LEU A 178 -3.24 23.52 -2.17
C LEU A 178 -3.68 22.07 -1.96
N ARG A 179 -2.77 21.21 -1.48
CA ARG A 179 -3.10 19.82 -1.15
C ARG A 179 -4.11 19.71 -0.01
N CYS A 180 -4.01 20.56 1.02
CA CYS A 180 -5.00 20.61 2.10
C CYS A 180 -6.39 20.96 1.54
N ARG A 181 -6.49 22.01 0.71
CA ARG A 181 -7.74 22.45 0.07
C ARG A 181 -8.38 21.38 -0.82
N LEU A 182 -7.56 20.59 -1.50
CA LEU A 182 -8.03 19.50 -2.36
C LEU A 182 -8.43 18.24 -1.58
N THR A 183 -7.90 18.07 -0.37
CA THR A 183 -8.22 16.94 0.51
C THR A 183 -9.50 17.22 1.32
N ASP A 184 -9.60 18.43 1.89
CA ASP A 184 -10.77 18.94 2.59
C ASP A 184 -11.03 20.37 2.09
N PRO A 185 -12.09 20.60 1.30
CA PRO A 185 -12.45 21.94 0.83
C PRO A 185 -12.52 22.93 2.00
N ASP A 186 -13.09 22.55 3.13
CA ASP A 186 -13.32 23.47 4.25
C ASP A 186 -12.05 23.75 5.08
N ALA A 187 -10.94 23.06 4.81
CA ALA A 187 -9.69 23.29 5.54
C ALA A 187 -9.03 24.63 5.20
N VAL A 188 -9.17 25.11 3.96
CA VAL A 188 -8.51 26.33 3.47
C VAL A 188 -9.57 27.32 2.99
N GLY A 189 -9.58 28.52 3.56
CA GLY A 189 -10.57 29.55 3.23
C GLY A 189 -10.41 30.20 1.84
N GLU A 190 -9.25 30.03 1.21
CA GLU A 190 -9.02 30.45 -0.18
C GLU A 190 -9.38 29.33 -1.16
N ASP A 191 -9.92 29.67 -2.32
CA ASP A 191 -10.15 28.69 -3.38
C ASP A 191 -8.83 28.14 -3.97
N ALA A 192 -8.92 26.98 -4.64
CA ALA A 192 -7.75 26.29 -5.16
C ALA A 192 -7.00 27.10 -6.24
N GLU A 193 -7.72 27.88 -7.05
CA GLU A 193 -7.16 28.70 -8.13
C GLU A 193 -6.34 29.87 -7.57
N THR A 194 -6.83 30.51 -6.51
CA THR A 194 -6.14 31.60 -5.80
C THR A 194 -4.84 31.09 -5.19
N VAL A 195 -4.89 29.93 -4.54
CA VAL A 195 -3.68 29.28 -4.00
C VAL A 195 -2.69 28.95 -5.12
N ALA A 196 -3.17 28.42 -6.25
CA ALA A 196 -2.34 28.10 -7.41
C ALA A 196 -1.65 29.33 -8.02
N GLN A 197 -2.34 30.47 -8.10
CA GLN A 197 -1.74 31.74 -8.55
C GLN A 197 -0.60 32.20 -7.63
N LYS A 198 -0.73 32.00 -6.31
CA LYS A 198 0.34 32.31 -5.34
C LYS A 198 1.56 31.41 -5.51
N ILE A 199 1.37 30.13 -5.82
CA ILE A 199 2.46 29.22 -6.19
C ILE A 199 3.22 29.75 -7.42
N VAL A 200 2.50 30.15 -8.47
CA VAL A 200 3.10 30.70 -9.69
C VAL A 200 3.89 31.98 -9.40
N ALA A 201 3.33 32.91 -8.62
CA ALA A 201 4.01 34.15 -8.24
C ALA A 201 5.31 33.90 -7.45
N GLU A 202 5.30 32.96 -6.49
CA GLU A 202 6.48 32.61 -5.70
C GLU A 202 7.56 31.87 -6.51
N SER A 203 7.16 31.11 -7.54
CA SER A 203 8.11 30.42 -8.42
C SER A 203 9.12 31.35 -9.07
N GLY A 204 8.70 32.56 -9.48
CA GLY A 204 9.59 33.57 -10.05
C GLY A 204 10.67 34.02 -9.06
N ARG A 205 10.36 34.07 -7.76
CA ARG A 205 11.32 34.44 -6.70
C ARG A 205 12.32 33.30 -6.44
N VAL A 206 11.86 32.06 -6.45
CA VAL A 206 12.74 30.87 -6.35
C VAL A 206 13.70 30.79 -7.53
N LEU A 207 13.25 31.12 -8.74
CA LEU A 207 14.09 31.14 -9.95
C LEU A 207 15.16 32.24 -9.96
N ARG A 208 14.89 33.39 -9.33
CA ARG A 208 15.86 34.50 -9.21
C ARG A 208 16.85 34.33 -8.06
N MET A 209 16.56 33.44 -7.11
CA MET A 209 17.43 33.18 -5.96
C MET A 209 18.79 32.61 -6.41
N LYS A 210 19.87 33.02 -5.74
CA LYS A 210 21.22 32.45 -5.92
C LYS A 210 21.49 31.37 -4.87
N GLY A 211 22.33 30.39 -5.18
CA GLY A 211 22.69 29.29 -4.27
C GLY A 211 21.74 28.09 -4.31
N GLU A 212 22.18 26.98 -3.69
CA GLU A 212 21.49 25.69 -3.46
C GLU A 212 20.53 25.20 -4.57
N PRO A 213 21.07 24.76 -5.73
CA PRO A 213 20.25 24.29 -6.85
C PRO A 213 19.29 23.14 -6.50
N ALA A 214 19.72 22.20 -5.65
CA ALA A 214 18.91 21.05 -5.26
C ALA A 214 17.67 21.44 -4.41
N VAL A 215 17.84 22.35 -3.44
CA VAL A 215 16.74 22.86 -2.60
C VAL A 215 15.70 23.58 -3.47
N ARG A 216 16.17 24.39 -4.42
CA ARG A 216 15.31 25.08 -5.38
C ARG A 216 14.58 24.12 -6.30
N ALA A 217 15.28 23.11 -6.83
CA ALA A 217 14.68 22.09 -7.69
C ALA A 217 13.59 21.30 -6.96
N ARG A 218 13.82 20.87 -5.71
CA ARG A 218 12.81 20.19 -4.89
C ARG A 218 11.59 21.06 -4.59
N ALA A 219 11.80 22.33 -4.26
CA ALA A 219 10.71 23.25 -4.00
C ALA A 219 9.83 23.49 -5.25
N LEU A 220 10.46 23.65 -6.41
CA LEU A 220 9.75 23.77 -7.70
C LEU A 220 9.05 22.47 -8.10
N ARG A 221 9.66 21.30 -7.82
CA ARG A 221 9.03 19.98 -8.01
C ARG A 221 7.75 19.85 -7.18
N ALA A 222 7.82 20.10 -5.88
CA ALA A 222 6.66 20.00 -4.98
C ALA A 222 5.51 20.94 -5.41
N ALA A 223 5.85 22.17 -5.82
CA ALA A 223 4.92 23.12 -6.39
C ALA A 223 4.28 22.60 -7.68
N ALA A 224 5.09 22.07 -8.61
CA ALA A 224 4.60 21.54 -9.87
C ALA A 224 3.66 20.35 -9.68
N LEU A 225 4.05 19.37 -8.85
CA LEU A 225 3.22 18.20 -8.53
C LEU A 225 1.87 18.60 -7.94
N SER A 226 1.83 19.66 -7.12
CA SER A 226 0.57 20.16 -6.56
C SER A 226 -0.28 20.89 -7.60
N LEU A 227 0.34 21.67 -8.50
CA LEU A 227 -0.36 22.32 -9.61
C LEU A 227 -0.92 21.33 -10.65
N GLN A 228 -0.32 20.14 -10.80
CA GLN A 228 -0.83 19.09 -11.68
C GLN A 228 -2.19 18.56 -11.26
N LEU A 229 -2.57 18.75 -9.99
CA LEU A 229 -3.90 18.39 -9.48
C LEU A 229 -5.00 19.30 -10.05
N LEU A 230 -4.64 20.40 -10.73
CA LEU A 230 -5.57 21.35 -11.35
C LEU A 230 -5.36 21.40 -12.87
N GLU A 231 -6.39 21.08 -13.64
CA GLU A 231 -6.32 21.04 -15.11
C GLU A 231 -5.86 22.36 -15.73
N ARG A 232 -6.34 23.50 -15.21
CA ARG A 232 -6.01 24.84 -15.73
C ARG A 232 -4.54 25.22 -15.53
N HIS A 233 -3.85 24.59 -14.60
CA HIS A 233 -2.46 24.89 -14.25
C HIS A 233 -1.44 23.89 -14.81
N GLN A 234 -1.85 22.94 -15.66
CA GLN A 234 -0.94 21.97 -16.28
C GLN A 234 0.26 22.63 -16.96
N ARG A 235 0.05 23.71 -17.74
CA ARG A 235 1.15 24.44 -18.41
C ARG A 235 2.16 25.05 -17.41
N ASN A 236 1.66 25.56 -16.29
CA ASN A 236 2.51 26.10 -15.23
C ASN A 236 3.33 24.98 -14.60
N ALA A 237 2.70 23.84 -14.29
CA ALA A 237 3.41 22.68 -13.76
C ALA A 237 4.50 22.17 -14.72
N SER A 238 4.22 22.07 -16.03
CA SER A 238 5.20 21.71 -17.06
C SER A 238 6.42 22.64 -17.03
N PHE A 239 6.19 23.95 -16.97
CA PHE A 239 7.26 24.94 -16.92
C PHE A 239 8.10 24.80 -15.64
N LEU A 240 7.47 24.60 -14.48
CA LEU A 240 8.17 24.42 -13.21
C LEU A 240 9.01 23.15 -13.19
N LEU A 241 8.51 22.02 -13.71
CA LEU A 241 9.27 20.78 -13.83
C LEU A 241 10.47 20.92 -14.77
N PHE A 242 10.31 21.59 -15.91
CA PHE A 242 11.43 21.89 -16.81
C PHE A 242 12.53 22.69 -16.11
N ARG A 243 12.15 23.75 -15.39
CA ARG A 243 13.11 24.57 -14.63
C ARG A 243 13.75 23.81 -13.47
N ALA A 244 12.99 22.97 -12.78
CA ALA A 244 13.50 22.11 -11.73
C ALA A 244 14.56 21.13 -12.29
N LEU A 245 14.29 20.51 -13.45
CA LEU A 245 15.24 19.63 -14.13
C LEU A 245 16.54 20.34 -14.50
N SER A 246 16.47 21.56 -15.07
CA SER A 246 17.67 22.35 -15.38
C SER A 246 18.50 22.69 -14.13
N LEU A 247 17.85 22.94 -12.99
CA LEU A 247 18.54 23.18 -11.72
C LEU A 247 19.16 21.89 -11.15
N ALA A 248 18.47 20.75 -11.30
CA ALA A 248 18.94 19.46 -10.82
C ALA A 248 20.18 18.97 -11.58
N GLU A 249 20.25 19.22 -12.89
CA GLU A 249 21.43 18.92 -13.71
C GLU A 249 22.71 19.60 -13.16
N GLY A 250 22.59 20.84 -12.65
CA GLY A 250 23.68 21.56 -12.01
C GLY A 250 24.00 21.15 -10.57
N SER A 251 23.20 20.28 -9.94
CA SER A 251 23.30 19.95 -8.51
C SER A 251 24.17 18.75 -8.16
N LYS A 252 24.62 17.97 -9.16
CA LYS A 252 25.29 16.66 -9.02
C LYS A 252 24.46 15.58 -8.30
N GLU A 253 23.23 15.86 -7.86
CA GLU A 253 22.34 14.86 -7.26
C GLU A 253 21.66 14.01 -8.33
N ARG A 254 22.26 12.86 -8.64
CA ARG A 254 21.84 12.02 -9.77
C ARG A 254 20.42 11.45 -9.62
N LEU A 255 20.00 11.08 -8.40
CA LEU A 255 18.63 10.61 -8.15
C LEU A 255 17.60 11.72 -8.42
N LEU A 256 17.84 12.93 -7.93
CA LEU A 256 16.98 14.09 -8.17
C LEU A 256 16.84 14.38 -9.66
N TYR A 257 17.95 14.35 -10.40
CA TYR A 257 17.94 14.50 -11.85
C TYR A 257 17.08 13.43 -12.55
N GLN A 258 17.26 12.14 -12.22
CA GLN A 258 16.52 11.06 -12.88
C GLN A 258 15.01 11.09 -12.59
N VAL A 259 14.62 11.38 -11.34
CA VAL A 259 13.20 11.55 -10.98
C VAL A 259 12.58 12.74 -11.72
N LEU A 260 13.26 13.89 -11.73
CA LEU A 260 12.76 15.07 -12.47
C LEU A 260 12.75 14.86 -13.98
N ARG A 261 13.68 14.08 -14.52
CA ARG A 261 13.72 13.74 -15.94
C ARG A 261 12.47 12.94 -16.34
N LEU A 262 12.05 12.00 -15.50
CA LEU A 262 10.81 11.24 -15.69
C LEU A 262 9.57 12.11 -15.60
N GLU A 263 9.43 12.85 -14.50
CA GLU A 263 8.26 13.70 -14.23
C GLU A 263 8.10 14.79 -15.31
N SER A 264 9.21 15.42 -15.69
CA SER A 264 9.23 16.43 -16.76
C SER A 264 8.89 15.82 -18.11
N ASN A 265 9.49 14.67 -18.48
CA ASN A 265 9.21 14.02 -19.75
C ASN A 265 7.74 13.56 -19.86
N ALA A 266 7.16 13.02 -18.79
CA ALA A 266 5.76 12.57 -18.76
C ALA A 266 4.75 13.69 -19.05
N VAL A 267 5.13 14.94 -18.79
CA VAL A 267 4.25 16.10 -18.88
C VAL A 267 4.51 16.91 -20.15
N ILE A 268 5.75 16.96 -20.63
CA ILE A 268 6.16 17.88 -21.71
C ILE A 268 6.23 17.18 -23.07
N VAL A 269 6.97 16.07 -23.19
CA VAL A 269 7.38 15.52 -24.50
C VAL A 269 7.00 14.06 -24.70
N ARG A 270 6.99 13.25 -23.62
CA ARG A 270 6.71 11.81 -23.62
C ARG A 270 7.53 11.02 -24.64
N LYS A 271 8.84 11.31 -24.71
CA LYS A 271 9.79 10.53 -25.50
C LYS A 271 10.15 9.22 -24.80
N GLU A 272 10.42 8.18 -25.56
CA GLU A 272 10.75 6.85 -25.03
C GLU A 272 12.12 6.78 -24.34
N GLU A 273 13.16 7.37 -24.94
CA GLU A 273 14.54 7.31 -24.44
C GLU A 273 14.70 7.74 -22.97
N PRO A 274 14.17 8.91 -22.53
CA PRO A 274 14.25 9.29 -21.11
C PRO A 274 13.62 8.27 -20.15
N PHE A 275 12.55 7.59 -20.56
CA PHE A 275 11.92 6.57 -19.73
C PHE A 275 12.77 5.29 -19.68
N ARG A 276 13.31 4.84 -20.82
CA ARG A 276 14.19 3.67 -20.90
C ARG A 276 15.46 3.87 -20.06
N GLU A 277 16.12 5.01 -20.21
CA GLU A 277 17.34 5.32 -19.46
C GLU A 277 17.10 5.41 -17.95
N ALA A 278 15.99 6.02 -17.52
CA ALA A 278 15.65 6.11 -16.12
C ALA A 278 15.23 4.75 -15.52
N ALA A 279 14.52 3.92 -16.29
CA ALA A 279 14.21 2.54 -15.90
C ALA A 279 15.49 1.73 -15.67
N ALA A 280 16.46 1.82 -16.59
CA ALA A 280 17.76 1.17 -16.47
C ALA A 280 18.56 1.71 -15.27
N TYR A 281 18.53 3.04 -15.03
CA TYR A 281 19.17 3.64 -13.86
C TYR A 281 18.60 3.06 -12.57
N PHE A 282 17.27 3.00 -12.43
CA PHE A 282 16.63 2.47 -11.23
C PHE A 282 16.90 0.98 -11.03
N GLU A 283 16.92 0.19 -12.10
CA GLU A 283 17.31 -1.22 -12.04
C GLU A 283 18.73 -1.39 -11.49
N GLN A 284 19.70 -0.65 -12.03
CA GLN A 284 21.10 -0.69 -11.59
C GLN A 284 21.28 -0.30 -10.12
N HIS A 285 20.36 0.47 -9.55
CA HIS A 285 20.40 0.92 -8.16
C HIS A 285 19.42 0.15 -7.26
N GLY A 286 18.85 -0.98 -7.72
CA GLY A 286 17.95 -1.81 -6.92
C GLY A 286 16.56 -1.19 -6.67
N MET A 287 16.22 -0.07 -7.33
CA MET A 287 14.95 0.65 -7.13
C MET A 287 13.83 0.10 -8.04
N LEU A 288 13.49 -1.18 -7.88
CA LEU A 288 12.56 -1.90 -8.77
C LEU A 288 11.18 -1.25 -8.92
N TYR A 289 10.64 -0.66 -7.85
CA TYR A 289 9.35 0.03 -7.92
C TYR A 289 9.45 1.33 -8.74
N ALA A 290 10.56 2.06 -8.61
CA ALA A 290 10.83 3.25 -9.42
C ALA A 290 11.01 2.87 -10.91
N ARG A 291 11.66 1.73 -11.18
CA ARG A 291 11.72 1.14 -12.53
C ARG A 291 10.32 0.84 -13.05
N ALA A 292 9.45 0.22 -12.24
CA ALA A 292 8.07 -0.07 -12.64
C ALA A 292 7.32 1.21 -13.03
N LEU A 293 7.41 2.27 -12.21
CA LEU A 293 6.82 3.57 -12.53
C LEU A 293 7.36 4.12 -13.86
N ALA A 294 8.67 4.06 -14.10
CA ALA A 294 9.25 4.51 -15.37
C ALA A 294 8.72 3.71 -16.58
N LEU A 295 8.54 2.40 -16.44
CA LEU A 295 7.96 1.53 -17.48
C LEU A 295 6.48 1.81 -17.73
N PHE A 296 5.70 2.12 -16.67
CA PHE A 296 4.33 2.59 -16.81
C PHE A 296 4.24 3.95 -17.52
N MET A 297 5.25 4.82 -17.36
CA MET A 297 5.30 6.06 -18.14
C MET A 297 5.75 5.82 -19.59
N LEU A 298 6.64 4.84 -19.80
CA LEU A 298 7.11 4.44 -21.14
C LEU A 298 5.95 4.00 -22.03
N SER A 299 5.01 3.20 -21.51
CA SER A 299 3.85 2.74 -22.28
C SER A 299 2.94 3.86 -22.81
N GLU A 300 3.04 5.06 -22.24
CA GLU A 300 2.32 6.26 -22.67
C GLU A 300 3.06 7.04 -23.76
N ALA A 301 4.30 6.66 -24.12
CA ALA A 301 5.08 7.33 -25.15
C ALA A 301 4.46 7.14 -26.55
N GLY A 302 4.54 8.17 -27.40
CA GLY A 302 3.86 8.19 -28.70
C GLY A 302 4.45 7.25 -29.75
N ALA A 303 5.75 6.97 -29.71
CA ALA A 303 6.49 6.27 -30.76
C ALA A 303 6.46 4.73 -30.65
N LEU A 304 5.90 4.17 -29.56
CA LEU A 304 5.90 2.73 -29.32
C LEU A 304 4.74 2.01 -30.03
N THR A 305 5.06 0.83 -30.56
CA THR A 305 4.09 -0.16 -31.04
C THR A 305 3.28 -0.77 -29.89
N ASP A 306 2.11 -1.34 -30.17
CA ASP A 306 1.26 -1.99 -29.16
C ASP A 306 2.01 -3.11 -28.41
N ASN A 307 2.85 -3.89 -29.10
CA ASN A 307 3.65 -4.94 -28.47
C ASN A 307 4.70 -4.39 -27.51
N GLU A 308 5.36 -3.29 -27.86
CA GLU A 308 6.31 -2.62 -26.96
C GLU A 308 5.61 -2.02 -25.74
N ARG A 309 4.40 -1.47 -25.92
CA ARG A 309 3.59 -0.97 -24.81
C ARG A 309 3.16 -2.10 -23.88
N ILE A 310 2.71 -3.22 -24.42
CA ILE A 310 2.38 -4.43 -23.63
C ILE A 310 3.61 -4.89 -22.86
N SER A 311 4.76 -5.08 -23.52
CA SER A 311 6.01 -5.51 -22.88
C SER A 311 6.41 -4.58 -21.74
N ALA A 312 6.38 -3.26 -21.96
CA ALA A 312 6.71 -2.28 -20.93
C ALA A 312 5.76 -2.37 -19.72
N LEU A 313 4.45 -2.53 -19.95
CA LEU A 313 3.47 -2.68 -18.88
C LEU A 313 3.65 -4.00 -18.11
N GLU A 314 3.83 -5.12 -18.82
CA GLU A 314 4.05 -6.44 -18.21
C GLU A 314 5.33 -6.48 -17.37
N GLU A 315 6.43 -5.93 -17.90
CA GLU A 315 7.69 -5.77 -17.17
C GLU A 315 7.53 -4.83 -15.97
N GLY A 316 6.74 -3.76 -16.12
CA GLY A 316 6.42 -2.84 -15.03
C GLY A 316 5.73 -3.55 -13.87
N PHE A 317 4.67 -4.32 -14.16
CA PHE A 317 4.00 -5.12 -13.13
C PHE A 317 4.89 -6.24 -12.56
N ALA A 318 5.76 -6.84 -13.38
CA ALA A 318 6.75 -7.80 -12.91
C ALA A 318 7.82 -7.18 -11.99
N ALA A 319 8.19 -5.91 -12.19
CA ALA A 319 9.09 -5.21 -11.28
C ALA A 319 8.37 -4.78 -10.00
N ALA A 320 7.09 -4.38 -10.09
CA ALA A 320 6.32 -3.85 -8.97
C ALA A 320 5.84 -4.91 -7.97
N TRP A 321 5.52 -6.14 -8.39
CA TRP A 321 4.72 -7.05 -7.56
C TRP A 321 5.33 -7.36 -6.18
N GLN A 322 6.67 -7.45 -6.08
CA GLN A 322 7.40 -7.60 -4.80
C GLN A 322 7.96 -6.30 -4.25
N SER A 323 7.97 -5.21 -5.01
CA SER A 323 8.63 -3.96 -4.60
C SER A 323 7.67 -2.83 -4.30
N ALA A 324 6.37 -3.04 -4.54
CA ALA A 324 5.30 -2.12 -4.26
C ALA A 324 5.31 -1.69 -2.79
N PRO A 325 5.27 -0.38 -2.51
CA PRO A 325 5.20 0.10 -1.13
C PRO A 325 3.83 -0.25 -0.51
N PRO A 326 3.78 -0.41 0.83
CA PRO A 326 2.52 -0.51 1.54
C PRO A 326 1.70 0.76 1.38
N TYR A 327 2.28 1.96 1.49
CA TYR A 327 1.54 3.23 1.47
C TYR A 327 2.00 4.11 0.29
N PRO A 328 1.64 3.75 -0.97
CA PRO A 328 2.00 4.55 -2.14
C PRO A 328 1.37 5.94 -2.05
N SER A 329 2.06 6.96 -2.57
CA SER A 329 1.46 8.28 -2.73
C SER A 329 0.27 8.23 -3.72
N PRO A 330 -0.70 9.16 -3.64
CA PRO A 330 -1.85 9.17 -4.56
C PRO A 330 -1.44 9.18 -6.04
N ALA A 331 -0.35 9.85 -6.38
CA ALA A 331 0.17 9.90 -7.75
C ALA A 331 0.74 8.55 -8.21
N MET A 332 1.45 7.83 -7.33
CA MET A 332 1.94 6.49 -7.59
C MET A 332 0.79 5.50 -7.82
N LEU A 333 -0.22 5.51 -6.93
CA LEU A 333 -1.38 4.64 -7.04
C LEU A 333 -2.21 4.94 -8.30
N ALA A 334 -2.42 6.22 -8.63
CA ALA A 334 -3.11 6.61 -9.86
C ALA A 334 -2.37 6.13 -11.12
N ARG A 335 -1.03 6.16 -11.12
CA ARG A 335 -0.21 5.66 -12.22
C ARG A 335 -0.38 4.14 -12.39
N GLU A 336 -0.36 3.38 -11.29
CA GLU A 336 -0.59 1.93 -11.33
C GLU A 336 -1.97 1.56 -11.89
N ASN A 337 -3.01 2.22 -11.38
CA ASN A 337 -4.38 1.96 -11.82
C ASN A 337 -4.54 2.27 -13.31
N ARG A 338 -3.95 3.37 -13.79
CA ARG A 338 -3.94 3.71 -15.21
C ARG A 338 -3.18 2.67 -16.05
N ALA A 339 -2.00 2.25 -15.59
CA ALA A 339 -1.21 1.22 -16.27
C ALA A 339 -1.99 -0.11 -16.36
N ALA A 340 -2.77 -0.46 -15.33
CA ALA A 340 -3.61 -1.65 -15.33
C ALA A 340 -4.72 -1.57 -16.38
N LEU A 341 -5.43 -0.44 -16.45
CA LEU A 341 -6.47 -0.21 -17.44
C LEU A 341 -5.91 -0.23 -18.88
N GLN A 342 -4.72 0.35 -19.09
CA GLN A 342 -4.05 0.32 -20.39
C GLN A 342 -3.67 -1.09 -20.81
N LEU A 343 -3.03 -1.87 -19.92
CA LEU A 343 -2.62 -3.24 -20.22
C LEU A 343 -3.83 -4.10 -20.57
N ASN A 344 -4.89 -4.03 -19.76
CA ASN A 344 -6.14 -4.72 -20.05
C ASN A 344 -6.70 -4.31 -21.42
N GLY A 345 -6.66 -3.01 -21.76
CA GLY A 345 -7.14 -2.50 -23.05
C GLY A 345 -6.37 -3.08 -24.23
N PHE A 346 -5.04 -3.15 -24.16
CA PHE A 346 -4.22 -3.73 -25.21
C PHE A 346 -4.44 -5.26 -25.35
N LEU A 347 -4.56 -5.97 -24.23
CA LEU A 347 -4.80 -7.43 -24.19
C LEU A 347 -6.22 -7.84 -24.55
N LEU A 348 -7.20 -6.94 -24.43
CA LEU A 348 -8.57 -7.17 -24.91
C LEU A 348 -8.70 -6.93 -26.41
N LYS A 349 -8.00 -5.92 -26.95
CA LYS A 349 -8.01 -5.63 -28.40
C LYS A 349 -7.30 -6.71 -29.21
N ASN A 350 -6.19 -7.22 -28.70
CA ASN A 350 -5.47 -8.35 -29.27
C ASN A 350 -5.77 -9.55 -28.39
N PRO A 351 -6.63 -10.51 -28.78
CA PRO A 351 -7.20 -11.53 -27.88
C PRO A 351 -6.17 -12.51 -27.31
N ARG A 352 -5.31 -12.02 -26.41
CA ARG A 352 -4.21 -12.71 -25.73
C ARG A 352 -4.73 -13.16 -24.36
N ILE A 353 -5.70 -14.08 -24.39
CA ILE A 353 -6.52 -14.47 -23.24
C ILE A 353 -5.68 -14.93 -22.03
N PHE A 354 -4.62 -15.70 -22.27
CA PHE A 354 -3.73 -16.20 -21.21
C PHE A 354 -2.93 -15.09 -20.54
N GLU A 355 -2.47 -14.11 -21.31
CA GLU A 355 -1.72 -12.97 -20.76
C GLU A 355 -2.62 -12.03 -19.98
N LEU A 356 -3.90 -11.92 -20.37
CA LEU A 356 -4.87 -11.18 -19.57
C LEU A 356 -5.06 -11.82 -18.20
N PHE A 357 -5.10 -13.16 -18.13
CA PHE A 357 -5.11 -13.86 -16.85
C PHE A 357 -3.84 -13.58 -16.04
N ASP A 358 -2.66 -13.68 -16.65
CA ASP A 358 -1.38 -13.44 -15.97
C ASP A 358 -1.25 -11.99 -15.46
N ALA A 359 -1.68 -11.01 -16.28
CA ALA A 359 -1.73 -9.60 -15.92
C ALA A 359 -2.66 -9.36 -14.73
N ALA A 360 -3.90 -9.87 -14.81
CA ALA A 360 -4.86 -9.81 -13.71
C ALA A 360 -4.32 -10.43 -12.42
N GLN A 361 -3.63 -11.57 -12.53
CA GLN A 361 -3.02 -12.23 -11.39
C GLN A 361 -1.90 -11.38 -10.77
N ARG A 362 -1.02 -10.76 -11.57
CA ARG A 362 0.03 -9.88 -11.05
C ARG A 362 -0.54 -8.65 -10.33
N MET A 363 -1.58 -8.04 -10.89
CA MET A 363 -2.27 -6.90 -10.27
C MET A 363 -2.89 -7.29 -8.93
N GLY A 364 -3.63 -8.40 -8.90
CA GLY A 364 -4.24 -8.93 -7.67
C GLY A 364 -3.20 -9.30 -6.61
N MET A 365 -2.05 -9.87 -7.02
CA MET A 365 -0.93 -10.18 -6.12
C MET A 365 -0.32 -8.94 -5.48
N MET A 366 -0.14 -7.88 -6.25
CA MET A 366 0.44 -6.64 -5.75
C MET A 366 -0.45 -6.03 -4.65
N ARG A 367 -1.78 -6.06 -4.84
CA ARG A 367 -2.74 -5.61 -3.83
C ARG A 367 -2.79 -6.54 -2.62
N LEU A 368 -2.88 -7.86 -2.84
CA LEU A 368 -2.86 -8.86 -1.76
C LEU A 368 -1.59 -8.74 -0.89
N SER A 369 -0.44 -8.53 -1.51
CA SER A 369 0.85 -8.30 -0.83
C SER A 369 0.79 -7.06 0.05
N ARG A 370 0.26 -5.93 -0.45
CA ARG A 370 0.05 -4.70 0.34
C ARG A 370 -0.86 -4.95 1.54
N SER A 371 -1.99 -5.62 1.35
CA SER A 371 -2.94 -5.94 2.42
C SER A 371 -2.27 -6.77 3.52
N LEU A 372 -1.49 -7.77 3.13
CA LEU A 372 -0.73 -8.63 4.04
C LEU A 372 0.28 -7.83 4.88
N ILE A 373 1.13 -7.02 4.25
CA ILE A 373 2.19 -6.29 4.96
C ILE A 373 1.66 -5.10 5.77
N ARG A 374 0.58 -4.42 5.32
CA ARG A 374 -0.10 -3.37 6.12
C ARG A 374 -0.74 -3.96 7.36
N GLY A 375 -1.32 -5.16 7.23
CA GLY A 375 -1.95 -5.90 8.32
C GLY A 375 -0.98 -6.64 9.24
N GLY A 376 0.33 -6.53 9.01
CA GLY A 376 1.35 -7.35 9.68
C GLY A 376 1.22 -7.38 11.20
N GLU A 377 0.94 -6.23 11.84
CA GLU A 377 0.77 -6.12 13.29
C GLU A 377 -0.38 -6.99 13.86
N GLY A 378 -1.42 -7.25 13.05
CA GLY A 378 -2.56 -8.07 13.41
C GLY A 378 -2.42 -9.55 13.05
N PHE A 379 -1.25 -9.96 12.54
CA PHE A 379 -0.99 -11.35 12.15
C PHE A 379 -1.12 -12.29 13.34
N MET A 380 -1.92 -13.34 13.21
CA MET A 380 -2.07 -14.42 14.19
C MET A 380 -2.01 -15.79 13.52
N ILE A 381 -1.45 -16.79 14.21
CA ILE A 381 -1.49 -18.19 13.79
C ILE A 381 -2.47 -18.92 14.73
N GLY A 382 -3.47 -19.60 14.16
CA GLY A 382 -4.61 -20.16 14.87
C GLY A 382 -4.32 -20.75 16.27
N GLY A 383 -5.13 -20.36 17.25
CA GLY A 383 -5.17 -20.99 18.58
C GLY A 383 -4.04 -20.66 19.56
N GLY A 384 -3.08 -19.79 19.22
CA GLY A 384 -2.01 -19.38 20.14
C GLY A 384 -0.98 -20.48 20.45
N ASN A 385 -0.96 -21.57 19.67
CA ASN A 385 -0.14 -22.76 19.91
C ASN A 385 1.36 -22.54 19.62
N ALA A 386 1.73 -21.47 18.92
CA ALA A 386 3.12 -21.16 18.56
C ALA A 386 3.41 -19.64 18.61
N PRO A 387 3.37 -19.03 19.82
CA PRO A 387 3.48 -17.57 19.97
C PRO A 387 4.82 -17.02 19.48
N GLU A 388 5.90 -17.80 19.54
CA GLU A 388 7.22 -17.40 19.07
C GLU A 388 7.28 -17.26 17.53
N VAL A 389 6.70 -18.23 16.80
CA VAL A 389 6.63 -18.19 15.34
C VAL A 389 5.71 -17.05 14.90
N GLU A 390 4.59 -16.86 15.59
CA GLU A 390 3.67 -15.76 15.32
C GLU A 390 4.33 -14.39 15.50
N ALA A 391 4.99 -14.18 16.65
CA ALA A 391 5.67 -12.93 16.95
C ALA A 391 6.79 -12.64 15.93
N GLU A 392 7.54 -13.66 15.53
CA GLU A 392 8.60 -13.51 14.55
C GLU A 392 8.04 -13.16 13.16
N VAL A 393 6.99 -13.84 12.69
CA VAL A 393 6.37 -13.51 11.40
C VAL A 393 5.76 -12.11 11.42
N ARG A 394 5.05 -11.74 12.50
CA ARG A 394 4.51 -10.38 12.70
C ARG A 394 5.61 -9.34 12.58
N ARG A 395 6.72 -9.52 13.29
CA ARG A 395 7.89 -8.66 13.24
C ARG A 395 8.42 -8.54 11.81
N LEU A 396 8.66 -9.66 11.13
CA LEU A 396 9.18 -9.67 9.75
C LEU A 396 8.26 -8.94 8.76
N LEU A 397 6.94 -9.11 8.86
CA LEU A 397 5.98 -8.42 7.99
C LEU A 397 6.05 -6.90 8.19
N VAL A 398 6.09 -6.43 9.43
CA VAL A 398 6.20 -5.01 9.78
C VAL A 398 7.53 -4.42 9.29
N GLU A 399 8.65 -5.11 9.53
CA GLU A 399 9.97 -4.67 9.10
C GLU A 399 10.09 -4.63 7.56
N ILE A 400 9.56 -5.64 6.84
CA ILE A 400 9.52 -5.65 5.37
C ILE A 400 8.66 -4.48 4.85
N SER A 401 7.51 -4.23 5.49
CA SER A 401 6.60 -3.12 5.15
C SER A 401 7.33 -1.77 5.19
N GLY A 402 8.00 -1.47 6.31
CA GLY A 402 8.73 -0.20 6.46
C GLY A 402 9.91 -0.06 5.49
N LEU A 403 10.66 -1.14 5.23
CA LEU A 403 11.76 -1.11 4.28
C LEU A 403 11.29 -0.89 2.83
N LEU A 404 10.15 -1.47 2.44
CA LEU A 404 9.52 -1.19 1.14
C LEU A 404 9.05 0.26 1.04
N GLN A 405 8.43 0.78 2.10
CA GLN A 405 7.99 2.18 2.15
C GLN A 405 9.18 3.13 2.03
N ARG A 406 10.29 2.87 2.74
CA ARG A 406 11.52 3.66 2.66
C ARG A 406 12.02 3.81 1.22
N LYS A 407 11.99 2.74 0.42
CA LYS A 407 12.43 2.79 -0.99
C LYS A 407 11.51 3.67 -1.84
N ALA A 408 10.21 3.65 -1.60
CA ALA A 408 9.27 4.56 -2.27
C ALA A 408 9.47 6.01 -1.82
N ASP A 409 9.69 6.24 -0.53
CA ASP A 409 9.99 7.55 0.04
C ASP A 409 11.25 8.19 -0.57
N MET A 410 12.27 7.39 -0.92
CA MET A 410 13.45 7.88 -1.65
C MET A 410 13.09 8.50 -3.02
N VAL A 411 12.11 7.91 -3.72
CA VAL A 411 11.60 8.42 -5.01
C VAL A 411 10.72 9.65 -4.80
N ASP A 412 9.79 9.58 -3.84
CA ASP A 412 8.89 10.68 -3.53
C ASP A 412 9.65 11.93 -3.06
N ARG A 413 10.71 11.78 -2.26
CA ARG A 413 11.58 12.89 -1.83
C ARG A 413 12.70 13.21 -2.84
N ALA A 414 12.95 12.31 -3.79
CA ALA A 414 14.10 12.32 -4.68
C ALA A 414 15.43 12.56 -3.93
N ALA A 415 15.64 11.76 -2.88
CA ALA A 415 16.75 11.84 -1.93
C ALA A 415 16.96 10.49 -1.22
N GLY A 416 18.02 10.34 -0.43
CA GLY A 416 18.19 9.17 0.44
C GLY A 416 18.83 7.94 -0.21
N LEU A 417 19.42 8.09 -1.40
CA LEU A 417 20.01 6.99 -2.16
C LEU A 417 21.14 6.29 -1.38
N GLU A 418 21.82 6.99 -0.48
CA GLU A 418 22.88 6.44 0.37
C GLU A 418 22.41 5.26 1.25
N LYS A 419 21.11 5.19 1.58
CA LYS A 419 20.54 4.12 2.41
C LYS A 419 20.16 2.87 1.60
N ILE A 420 20.20 2.90 0.26
CA ILE A 420 19.62 1.86 -0.60
C ILE A 420 20.25 0.49 -0.39
N ARG A 421 21.59 0.43 -0.32
CA ARG A 421 22.33 -0.83 -0.17
C ARG A 421 22.00 -1.54 1.14
N ALA A 422 21.96 -0.78 2.24
CA ALA A 422 21.60 -1.32 3.55
C ALA A 422 20.14 -1.78 3.58
N THR A 423 19.25 -1.02 2.94
CA THR A 423 17.82 -1.35 2.83
C THR A 423 17.61 -2.64 2.04
N ASP A 424 18.31 -2.84 0.92
CA ASP A 424 18.23 -4.06 0.11
C ASP A 424 18.78 -5.29 0.84
N GLN A 425 19.93 -5.14 1.51
CA GLN A 425 20.50 -6.22 2.31
C GLN A 425 19.53 -6.65 3.42
N ALA A 426 18.97 -5.68 4.16
CA ALA A 426 18.00 -5.97 5.20
C ALA A 426 16.76 -6.67 4.64
N LEU A 427 16.16 -6.12 3.59
CA LEU A 427 14.95 -6.66 2.98
C LEU A 427 15.14 -8.11 2.49
N ASN A 428 16.28 -8.41 1.87
CA ASN A 428 16.61 -9.77 1.45
C ASN A 428 16.79 -10.73 2.63
N MET A 429 17.47 -10.29 3.71
CA MET A 429 17.61 -11.10 4.92
C MET A 429 16.26 -11.39 5.58
N LYS A 430 15.39 -10.37 5.72
CA LYS A 430 14.06 -10.54 6.34
C LYS A 430 13.16 -11.44 5.51
N ARG A 431 13.19 -11.32 4.18
CA ARG A 431 12.48 -12.24 3.27
C ARG A 431 13.00 -13.66 3.36
N GLY A 432 14.32 -13.85 3.36
CA GLY A 432 14.94 -15.16 3.56
C GLY A 432 14.48 -15.81 4.86
N ARG A 433 14.49 -15.04 5.95
CA ARG A 433 13.99 -15.51 7.26
C ARG A 433 12.50 -15.85 7.24
N LEU A 434 11.67 -15.06 6.57
CA LEU A 434 10.24 -15.37 6.42
C LEU A 434 10.04 -16.68 5.64
N PHE A 435 10.83 -16.91 4.58
CA PHE A 435 10.78 -18.16 3.81
C PHE A 435 11.21 -19.38 4.64
N GLU A 436 12.22 -19.23 5.51
CA GLU A 436 12.65 -20.29 6.45
C GLU A 436 11.55 -20.69 7.45
N LEU A 437 10.65 -19.77 7.80
CA LEU A 437 9.55 -20.02 8.74
C LEU A 437 8.33 -20.68 8.08
N LEU A 438 8.19 -20.59 6.75
CA LEU A 438 7.02 -21.12 6.04
C LEU A 438 6.73 -22.61 6.30
N PRO A 439 7.71 -23.53 6.40
CA PRO A 439 7.44 -24.92 6.73
C PRO A 439 6.79 -25.07 8.10
N SER A 440 7.26 -24.33 9.11
CA SER A 440 6.69 -24.34 10.46
C SER A 440 5.27 -23.77 10.45
N VAL A 441 5.04 -22.65 9.77
CA VAL A 441 3.69 -22.08 9.61
C VAL A 441 2.78 -23.05 8.86
N ARG A 442 3.27 -23.76 7.84
CA ARG A 442 2.47 -24.71 7.05
C ARG A 442 1.97 -25.89 7.86
N VAL A 443 2.75 -26.35 8.83
CA VAL A 443 2.33 -27.43 9.76
C VAL A 443 1.19 -26.95 10.66
N LEU A 444 1.21 -25.67 11.06
CA LEU A 444 0.21 -25.08 11.94
C LEU A 444 -1.07 -24.68 11.18
N GLU A 445 -0.90 -23.89 10.12
CA GLU A 445 -1.97 -23.33 9.29
C GLU A 445 -1.53 -23.24 7.81
N PRO A 446 -1.83 -24.27 6.97
CA PRO A 446 -1.44 -24.32 5.56
C PRO A 446 -1.92 -23.12 4.73
N ALA A 447 -3.13 -22.61 5.01
CA ALA A 447 -3.70 -21.45 4.31
C ALA A 447 -2.86 -20.19 4.57
N ILE A 448 -2.51 -19.93 5.83
CA ILE A 448 -1.66 -18.80 6.21
C ILE A 448 -0.27 -18.93 5.58
N ALA A 449 0.32 -20.13 5.58
CA ALA A 449 1.59 -20.35 4.89
C ALA A 449 1.51 -20.09 3.38
N SER A 450 0.39 -20.42 2.74
CA SER A 450 0.14 -20.11 1.33
C SER A 450 0.00 -18.60 1.07
N ALA A 451 -0.61 -17.86 2.01
CA ALA A 451 -0.69 -16.40 1.98
C ALA A 451 0.70 -15.75 2.09
N LEU A 452 1.51 -16.19 3.06
CA LEU A 452 2.86 -15.68 3.29
C LEU A 452 3.83 -16.00 2.14
N ALA A 453 3.62 -17.12 1.43
CA ALA A 453 4.48 -17.51 0.31
C ALA A 453 4.42 -16.53 -0.88
N LEU A 454 3.41 -15.64 -0.94
CA LEU A 454 3.22 -14.56 -1.93
C LEU A 454 3.53 -14.91 -3.40
N ASN A 455 3.56 -16.17 -3.81
CA ASN A 455 3.85 -16.53 -5.20
C ASN A 455 2.58 -16.43 -6.06
N PRO A 456 2.67 -15.92 -7.30
CA PRO A 456 1.54 -15.88 -8.21
C PRO A 456 1.07 -17.31 -8.54
N VAL A 457 -0.24 -17.49 -8.66
CA VAL A 457 -0.82 -18.77 -9.10
C VAL A 457 -0.92 -18.81 -10.63
N THR A 458 -0.76 -19.98 -11.20
CA THR A 458 -0.97 -20.20 -12.64
C THR A 458 -2.44 -20.47 -12.92
N LEU A 459 -2.88 -20.25 -14.16
CA LEU A 459 -4.22 -20.63 -14.61
C LEU A 459 -4.52 -22.10 -14.28
N ARG A 460 -3.55 -22.98 -14.55
CA ARG A 460 -3.66 -24.41 -14.25
C ARG A 460 -3.92 -24.66 -12.77
N THR A 461 -3.22 -23.98 -11.86
CA THR A 461 -3.43 -24.13 -10.41
C THR A 461 -4.86 -23.74 -10.03
N VAL A 462 -5.37 -22.63 -10.59
CA VAL A 462 -6.74 -22.17 -10.34
C VAL A 462 -7.76 -23.17 -10.87
N GLN A 463 -7.55 -23.68 -12.09
CA GLN A 463 -8.42 -24.67 -12.72
C GLN A 463 -8.45 -26.01 -11.98
N GLU A 464 -7.30 -26.49 -11.50
CA GLU A 464 -7.19 -27.72 -10.69
C GLU A 464 -7.88 -27.56 -9.32
N THR A 465 -7.95 -26.34 -8.80
CA THR A 465 -8.60 -26.02 -7.53
C THR A 465 -10.12 -25.88 -7.67
N LEU A 466 -10.64 -25.60 -8.88
CA LEU A 466 -12.07 -25.41 -9.12
C LEU A 466 -12.85 -26.73 -9.09
N GLY A 467 -14.01 -26.71 -8.44
CA GLY A 467 -15.03 -27.75 -8.58
C GLY A 467 -15.66 -27.79 -9.98
N GLU A 468 -16.29 -28.91 -10.34
CA GLU A 468 -16.96 -29.07 -11.65
C GLU A 468 -18.12 -28.07 -11.83
N ASP A 469 -18.81 -27.72 -10.75
CA ASP A 469 -19.95 -26.79 -10.73
C ASP A 469 -19.57 -25.35 -10.36
N GLN A 470 -18.26 -25.06 -10.31
CA GLN A 470 -17.71 -23.76 -9.92
C GLN A 470 -17.06 -23.03 -11.10
N ALA A 471 -17.25 -21.71 -11.14
CA ALA A 471 -16.48 -20.83 -12.02
C ALA A 471 -16.06 -19.55 -11.32
N ILE A 472 -14.94 -18.99 -11.75
CA ILE A 472 -14.50 -17.66 -11.36
C ILE A 472 -14.94 -16.67 -12.42
N VAL A 473 -15.54 -15.57 -11.98
CA VAL A 473 -15.97 -14.45 -12.81
C VAL A 473 -15.12 -13.24 -12.44
N ARG A 474 -14.32 -12.75 -13.38
CA ARG A 474 -13.52 -11.53 -13.21
C ARG A 474 -13.96 -10.44 -14.17
N PRO A 475 -14.54 -9.33 -13.69
CA PRO A 475 -14.71 -8.14 -14.52
C PRO A 475 -13.32 -7.58 -14.89
N VAL A 476 -13.13 -7.27 -16.16
CA VAL A 476 -11.90 -6.69 -16.71
C VAL A 476 -12.25 -5.35 -17.33
N PHE A 477 -11.59 -4.30 -16.85
CA PHE A 477 -11.79 -2.94 -17.32
C PHE A 477 -10.56 -2.40 -18.01
N SER A 478 -10.81 -1.58 -19.02
CA SER A 478 -9.82 -0.72 -19.66
C SER A 478 -10.38 0.70 -19.80
N ASP A 479 -9.60 1.62 -20.35
CA ASP A 479 -10.04 3.01 -20.57
C ASP A 479 -11.26 3.12 -21.51
N SER A 480 -11.50 2.12 -22.37
CA SER A 480 -12.55 2.18 -23.40
C SER A 480 -13.42 0.92 -23.52
N LEU A 481 -12.99 -0.22 -22.98
CA LEU A 481 -13.68 -1.51 -23.09
C LEU A 481 -13.92 -2.11 -21.71
N ALA A 482 -15.05 -2.81 -21.58
CA ALA A 482 -15.33 -3.73 -20.49
C ALA A 482 -15.40 -5.17 -21.03
N ALA A 483 -14.99 -6.14 -20.23
CA ALA A 483 -15.17 -7.54 -20.53
C ALA A 483 -15.34 -8.33 -19.23
N VAL A 484 -15.80 -9.57 -19.35
CA VAL A 484 -15.83 -10.49 -18.23
C VAL A 484 -15.04 -11.74 -18.60
N MET A 485 -14.01 -12.03 -17.81
CA MET A 485 -13.26 -13.27 -17.91
C MET A 485 -13.93 -14.33 -17.05
N VAL A 486 -14.22 -15.48 -17.63
CA VAL A 486 -14.81 -16.63 -16.94
C VAL A 486 -13.81 -17.78 -16.97
N VAL A 487 -13.39 -18.22 -15.78
CA VAL A 487 -12.46 -19.33 -15.58
C VAL A 487 -13.25 -20.51 -15.02
N GLY A 488 -13.38 -21.56 -15.83
CA GLY A 488 -13.90 -22.85 -15.41
C GLY A 488 -12.80 -23.89 -15.29
N LYS A 489 -13.12 -25.06 -14.74
CA LYS A 489 -12.17 -26.18 -14.57
C LYS A 489 -11.45 -26.60 -15.86
N HIS A 490 -12.15 -26.55 -16.99
CA HIS A 490 -11.63 -27.02 -18.29
C HIS A 490 -11.59 -25.95 -19.38
N HIS A 491 -12.02 -24.72 -19.09
CA HIS A 491 -12.04 -23.65 -20.09
C HIS A 491 -11.74 -22.29 -19.47
N LEU A 492 -11.21 -21.42 -20.32
CA LEU A 492 -11.02 -20.00 -20.06
C LEU A 492 -11.66 -19.25 -21.22
N GLN A 493 -12.57 -18.33 -20.92
CA GLN A 493 -13.24 -17.52 -21.94
C GLN A 493 -13.27 -16.05 -21.51
N ILE A 494 -13.26 -15.17 -22.49
CA ILE A 494 -13.51 -13.73 -22.29
C ILE A 494 -14.78 -13.40 -23.06
N VAL A 495 -15.76 -12.85 -22.34
CA VAL A 495 -16.95 -12.30 -22.97
C VAL A 495 -16.83 -10.79 -23.00
N GLY A 496 -16.70 -10.23 -24.21
CA GLY A 496 -16.55 -8.80 -24.41
C GLY A 496 -17.88 -8.06 -24.29
N SER A 497 -17.82 -6.84 -23.74
CA SER A 497 -18.91 -5.86 -23.79
C SER A 497 -19.08 -5.28 -25.19
N VAL A 498 -20.33 -5.00 -25.57
CA VAL A 498 -20.65 -4.16 -26.75
C VAL A 498 -20.63 -2.66 -26.39
N ALA A 499 -20.73 -2.32 -25.11
CA ALA A 499 -20.73 -0.95 -24.60
C ALA A 499 -19.30 -0.50 -24.25
N ALA A 500 -18.88 0.61 -24.86
CA ALA A 500 -17.60 1.28 -24.60
C ALA A 500 -17.73 2.28 -23.44
N PHE A 501 -16.61 2.52 -22.74
CA PHE A 501 -16.48 3.64 -21.81
C PHE A 501 -16.19 4.94 -22.57
N ASP A 502 -16.67 6.06 -22.04
CA ASP A 502 -16.35 7.41 -22.53
C ASP A 502 -15.74 8.27 -21.43
N SER A 503 -15.44 9.53 -21.75
CA SER A 503 -14.82 10.47 -20.80
C SER A 503 -15.70 10.84 -19.60
N LEU A 504 -17.02 10.67 -19.71
CA LEU A 504 -17.99 11.00 -18.65
C LEU A 504 -18.34 9.76 -17.81
N HIS A 505 -18.23 8.57 -18.38
CA HIS A 505 -18.52 7.28 -17.76
C HIS A 505 -17.27 6.40 -17.75
N THR A 506 -16.32 6.71 -16.87
CA THR A 506 -15.14 5.85 -16.66
C THR A 506 -15.52 4.60 -15.84
N PRO A 507 -14.74 3.50 -15.90
CA PRO A 507 -15.00 2.31 -15.10
C PRO A 507 -15.16 2.60 -13.60
N GLY A 508 -14.28 3.46 -13.05
CA GLY A 508 -14.33 3.84 -11.65
C GLY A 508 -15.59 4.63 -11.29
N ILE A 509 -16.02 5.57 -12.13
CA ILE A 509 -17.26 6.34 -11.93
C ILE A 509 -18.47 5.43 -11.99
N ALA A 510 -18.55 4.54 -12.99
CA ALA A 510 -19.67 3.63 -13.17
C ALA A 510 -19.81 2.67 -11.96
N VAL A 511 -18.71 2.03 -11.52
CA VAL A 511 -18.73 1.12 -10.39
C VAL A 511 -19.03 1.85 -9.07
N ALA A 512 -18.46 3.05 -8.86
CA ALA A 512 -18.76 3.86 -7.69
C ALA A 512 -20.22 4.37 -7.68
N GLY A 513 -20.77 4.73 -8.85
CA GLY A 513 -22.16 5.12 -9.03
C GLY A 513 -23.11 3.99 -8.62
N ILE A 514 -22.89 2.77 -9.14
CA ILE A 514 -23.67 1.57 -8.75
C ILE A 514 -23.62 1.35 -7.24
N ARG A 515 -22.44 1.44 -6.61
CA ARG A 515 -22.30 1.26 -5.16
C ARG A 515 -23.01 2.35 -4.35
N ARG A 516 -22.91 3.61 -4.77
CA ARG A 516 -23.57 4.74 -4.10
C ARG A 516 -25.08 4.60 -4.16
N GLU A 517 -25.62 4.34 -5.33
CA GLU A 517 -27.07 4.23 -5.50
C GLU A 517 -27.65 3.00 -4.78
N LEU A 518 -26.88 1.90 -4.65
CA LEU A 518 -27.25 0.76 -3.81
C LEU A 518 -27.23 1.09 -2.31
N ALA A 519 -26.32 1.94 -1.86
CA ALA A 519 -26.30 2.39 -0.48
C ALA A 519 -27.53 3.28 -0.14
N ASP A 520 -28.04 4.01 -1.13
CA ASP A 520 -29.09 5.03 -0.98
C ASP A 520 -30.54 4.50 -1.20
N GLY A 521 -30.77 3.26 -1.67
CA GLY A 521 -32.13 2.80 -2.02
C GLY A 521 -32.35 1.28 -2.20
N PRO A 522 -33.61 0.82 -2.41
CA PRO A 522 -34.02 -0.59 -2.48
C PRO A 522 -33.54 -1.31 -3.76
N GLY A 523 -32.38 -1.96 -3.71
CA GLY A 523 -31.85 -2.80 -4.81
C GLY A 523 -31.43 -2.01 -6.06
N LEU A 524 -31.32 -2.68 -7.22
CA LEU A 524 -30.96 -2.04 -8.51
C LEU A 524 -32.17 -1.42 -9.24
N ALA A 525 -33.39 -1.64 -8.74
CA ALA A 525 -34.64 -1.05 -9.25
C ALA A 525 -34.68 0.50 -9.30
N PRO A 526 -34.07 1.25 -8.36
CA PRO A 526 -34.11 2.71 -8.33
C PRO A 526 -32.96 3.39 -9.07
N LEU A 527 -32.07 2.66 -9.78
CA LEU A 527 -30.94 3.26 -10.48
C LEU A 527 -31.44 4.16 -11.63
N LYS A 528 -31.36 5.49 -11.47
CA LYS A 528 -31.97 6.48 -12.37
C LYS A 528 -31.01 7.03 -13.44
N GLY A 529 -29.70 6.82 -13.30
CA GLY A 529 -28.68 7.53 -14.10
C GLY A 529 -28.18 6.83 -15.37
N GLY A 530 -28.72 5.66 -15.74
CA GLY A 530 -28.25 4.89 -16.90
C GLY A 530 -27.09 3.93 -16.60
N GLU A 531 -26.48 4.00 -15.41
CA GLU A 531 -25.43 3.08 -14.94
C GLU A 531 -25.95 1.64 -14.82
N ARG A 532 -27.24 1.45 -14.49
CA ARG A 532 -27.88 0.13 -14.53
C ARG A 532 -27.87 -0.46 -15.94
N GLU A 533 -28.33 0.32 -16.92
CA GLU A 533 -28.42 -0.12 -18.30
C GLU A 533 -27.02 -0.44 -18.83
N TRP A 534 -26.05 0.41 -18.49
CA TRP A 534 -24.65 0.15 -18.78
C TRP A 534 -24.18 -1.16 -18.13
N PHE A 535 -24.39 -1.35 -16.82
CA PHE A 535 -23.98 -2.56 -16.10
C PHE A 535 -24.57 -3.83 -16.73
N GLU A 536 -25.86 -3.76 -17.06
CA GLU A 536 -26.59 -4.85 -17.66
C GLU A 536 -26.05 -5.21 -19.06
N ARG A 537 -25.84 -4.20 -19.91
CA ARG A 537 -25.35 -4.38 -21.27
C ARG A 537 -23.86 -4.73 -21.35
N ALA A 538 -23.06 -4.17 -20.45
CA ALA A 538 -21.60 -4.26 -20.52
C ALA A 538 -21.03 -5.48 -19.82
N LEU A 539 -21.64 -5.91 -18.71
CA LEU A 539 -21.09 -6.98 -17.87
C LEU A 539 -22.06 -8.14 -17.74
N PHE A 540 -23.33 -7.88 -17.41
CA PHE A 540 -24.27 -8.94 -17.07
C PHE A 540 -24.78 -9.77 -18.25
N ARG A 541 -25.36 -9.15 -19.28
CA ARG A 541 -25.88 -9.89 -20.46
C ARG A 541 -24.80 -10.72 -21.16
N PRO A 542 -23.56 -10.23 -21.36
CA PRO A 542 -22.48 -11.06 -21.89
C PRO A 542 -22.19 -12.27 -20.99
N LEU A 543 -22.22 -12.08 -19.67
CA LEU A 543 -21.93 -13.14 -18.71
C LEU A 543 -22.95 -14.29 -18.72
N LEU A 544 -24.24 -14.01 -18.94
CA LEU A 544 -25.33 -14.97 -18.76
C LEU A 544 -25.10 -16.32 -19.42
N ALA A 545 -24.78 -16.34 -20.72
CA ALA A 545 -24.56 -17.60 -21.45
C ALA A 545 -23.32 -18.36 -20.96
N ALA A 546 -22.28 -17.63 -20.57
CA ALA A 546 -21.00 -18.19 -20.13
C ALA A 546 -21.08 -18.87 -18.75
N VAL A 547 -22.04 -18.48 -17.89
CA VAL A 547 -22.17 -18.99 -16.52
C VAL A 547 -23.28 -20.02 -16.32
N GLN A 548 -24.16 -20.23 -17.30
CA GLN A 548 -25.27 -21.20 -17.18
C GLN A 548 -24.86 -22.60 -16.69
N PRO A 549 -23.69 -23.17 -17.06
CA PRO A 549 -23.30 -24.50 -16.60
C PRO A 549 -22.98 -24.60 -15.10
N TYR A 550 -22.80 -23.47 -14.41
CA TYR A 550 -22.21 -23.42 -13.07
C TYR A 550 -23.24 -23.04 -12.01
N SER A 551 -23.27 -23.74 -10.88
CA SER A 551 -24.16 -23.37 -9.76
C SER A 551 -23.49 -22.40 -8.77
N ARG A 552 -22.15 -22.34 -8.77
CA ARG A 552 -21.35 -21.55 -7.83
C ARG A 552 -20.41 -20.62 -8.58
N LEU A 553 -20.54 -19.32 -8.34
CA LEU A 553 -19.80 -18.27 -9.01
C LEU A 553 -18.99 -17.46 -7.99
N VAL A 554 -17.67 -17.46 -8.16
CA VAL A 554 -16.74 -16.68 -7.34
C VAL A 554 -16.36 -15.43 -8.12
N VAL A 555 -16.81 -14.27 -7.69
CA VAL A 555 -16.47 -12.99 -8.31
C VAL A 555 -15.11 -12.55 -7.79
N VAL A 556 -14.12 -12.50 -8.67
CA VAL A 556 -12.76 -12.02 -8.35
C VAL A 556 -12.57 -10.63 -8.95
N ALA A 557 -12.65 -9.60 -8.11
CA ALA A 557 -12.62 -8.22 -8.58
C ALA A 557 -11.76 -7.32 -7.68
N ASP A 558 -11.04 -6.42 -8.34
CA ASP A 558 -10.27 -5.34 -7.73
C ASP A 558 -11.17 -4.34 -6.99
N ASP A 559 -12.38 -4.14 -7.53
CA ASP A 559 -13.47 -3.34 -6.98
C ASP A 559 -14.72 -4.23 -7.03
N PRO A 560 -15.34 -4.60 -5.89
CA PRO A 560 -16.44 -5.56 -5.88
C PRO A 560 -17.69 -4.99 -6.57
N ILE A 561 -18.34 -5.84 -7.36
CA ILE A 561 -19.52 -5.51 -8.17
C ILE A 561 -20.70 -6.42 -7.81
N PRO A 562 -21.91 -5.90 -7.59
CA PRO A 562 -23.04 -6.63 -7.04
C PRO A 562 -23.76 -7.51 -8.10
N PHE A 563 -23.02 -8.41 -8.78
CA PHE A 563 -23.57 -9.34 -9.77
C PHE A 563 -24.81 -10.08 -9.27
N HIS A 564 -24.79 -10.54 -8.02
CA HIS A 564 -25.88 -11.31 -7.40
C HIS A 564 -27.27 -10.64 -7.46
N LEU A 565 -27.36 -9.32 -7.56
CA LEU A 565 -28.64 -8.60 -7.61
C LEU A 565 -29.34 -8.74 -8.97
N GLN A 566 -28.61 -8.75 -10.08
CA GLN A 566 -29.22 -8.89 -11.42
C GLN A 566 -29.75 -10.31 -11.69
N PHE A 567 -29.25 -11.29 -10.95
CA PHE A 567 -29.66 -12.68 -11.07
C PHE A 567 -30.96 -12.99 -10.28
N GLN A 568 -31.55 -12.04 -9.55
CA GLN A 568 -32.77 -12.32 -8.77
C GLN A 568 -34.10 -12.22 -9.55
N ASP A 569 -34.14 -11.42 -10.61
CA ASP A 569 -35.39 -11.13 -11.36
C ASP A 569 -35.75 -12.19 -12.42
N ASP A 570 -34.91 -13.22 -12.64
CA ASP A 570 -35.13 -14.30 -13.62
C ASP A 570 -35.37 -15.64 -12.92
N ASP A 571 -36.55 -16.26 -13.12
CA ASP A 571 -36.93 -17.52 -12.47
C ASP A 571 -35.99 -18.70 -12.80
N ARG A 572 -35.19 -18.62 -13.87
CA ARG A 572 -34.17 -19.64 -14.22
C ARG A 572 -32.93 -19.58 -13.33
N ILE A 573 -32.80 -18.55 -12.49
CA ILE A 573 -31.53 -18.07 -11.96
C ILE A 573 -31.44 -18.11 -10.41
N LYS A 574 -32.52 -18.48 -9.71
CA LYS A 574 -32.53 -18.80 -8.26
C LYS A 574 -31.55 -19.93 -7.84
N THR A 575 -30.77 -20.47 -8.78
CA THR A 575 -29.81 -21.57 -8.66
C THR A 575 -28.35 -21.14 -8.48
N HIS A 576 -27.98 -19.88 -8.79
CA HIS A 576 -26.58 -19.43 -8.69
C HIS A 576 -26.25 -18.86 -7.29
N ARG A 577 -25.16 -19.35 -6.72
CA ARG A 577 -24.58 -18.86 -5.46
C ARG A 577 -23.35 -17.99 -5.75
N PHE A 578 -23.34 -16.76 -5.22
CA PHE A 578 -22.28 -15.78 -5.45
C PHE A 578 -21.44 -15.58 -4.20
N SER A 579 -20.13 -15.74 -4.34
CA SER A 579 -19.15 -15.28 -3.36
C SER A 579 -18.16 -14.30 -3.98
N TYR A 580 -17.46 -13.55 -3.14
CA TYR A 580 -16.58 -12.47 -3.55
C TYR A 580 -15.18 -12.66 -3.01
N LEU A 581 -14.19 -12.33 -3.84
CA LEU A 581 -12.77 -12.32 -3.52
C LEU A 581 -12.07 -11.22 -4.33
N HIS A 582 -10.84 -10.91 -3.95
CA HIS A 582 -10.05 -9.89 -4.63
C HIS A 582 -9.09 -10.46 -5.67
N SER A 583 -8.54 -11.65 -5.44
CA SER A 583 -7.53 -12.25 -6.34
C SER A 583 -7.67 -13.76 -6.52
N PHE A 584 -7.12 -14.31 -7.61
CA PHE A 584 -7.09 -15.76 -7.81
C PHE A 584 -6.21 -16.47 -6.77
N LYS A 585 -5.15 -15.80 -6.29
CA LYS A 585 -4.33 -16.33 -5.20
C LYS A 585 -5.16 -16.50 -3.93
N GLU A 586 -5.99 -15.51 -3.60
CA GLU A 586 -6.90 -15.59 -2.46
C GLU A 586 -7.87 -16.77 -2.59
N PHE A 587 -8.41 -17.02 -3.79
CA PHE A 587 -9.23 -18.21 -4.06
C PHE A 587 -8.49 -19.51 -3.70
N VAL A 588 -7.25 -19.67 -4.15
CA VAL A 588 -6.45 -20.87 -3.84
C VAL A 588 -6.13 -20.97 -2.34
N ILE A 589 -5.88 -19.85 -1.66
CA ILE A 589 -5.66 -19.82 -0.20
C ILE A 589 -6.92 -20.30 0.54
N MET A 590 -8.08 -19.75 0.19
CA MET A 590 -9.34 -20.07 0.87
C MET A 590 -9.77 -21.53 0.63
N GLN A 591 -9.55 -22.07 -0.56
CA GLN A 591 -9.81 -23.48 -0.87
C GLN A 591 -8.89 -24.42 -0.07
N THR A 592 -7.65 -24.01 0.17
CA THR A 592 -6.73 -24.77 1.04
C THR A 592 -7.25 -24.80 2.49
N ALA A 593 -7.83 -23.69 2.97
CA ALA A 593 -8.39 -23.60 4.31
C ALA A 593 -9.65 -24.45 4.50
N ALA A 594 -10.47 -24.60 3.46
CA ALA A 594 -11.72 -25.37 3.52
C ALA A 594 -11.52 -26.88 3.77
N VAL A 595 -10.31 -27.40 3.55
CA VAL A 595 -9.95 -28.80 3.81
C VAL A 595 -9.71 -29.08 5.30
N LEU A 596 -9.49 -28.04 6.11
CA LEU A 596 -9.22 -28.17 7.55
C LEU A 596 -10.52 -28.27 8.35
N PRO A 597 -10.50 -28.97 9.51
CA PRO A 597 -11.67 -29.06 10.39
C PRO A 597 -12.16 -27.67 10.81
N PRO A 598 -13.49 -27.45 10.90
CA PRO A 598 -14.04 -26.14 11.20
C PRO A 598 -13.56 -25.66 12.58
N GLY A 599 -12.80 -24.56 12.59
CA GLY A 599 -12.44 -23.84 13.81
C GLY A 599 -13.59 -22.95 14.32
N PRO A 600 -13.43 -22.32 15.50
CA PRO A 600 -14.35 -21.27 15.95
C PRO A 600 -14.39 -20.17 14.89
N SER A 601 -15.58 -19.89 14.39
CA SER A 601 -15.80 -18.97 13.27
C SER A 601 -16.68 -17.81 13.74
N ARG A 602 -16.21 -16.58 13.53
CA ARG A 602 -16.98 -15.36 13.80
C ARG A 602 -17.61 -14.85 12.50
N ILE A 603 -18.76 -14.21 12.63
CA ILE A 603 -19.40 -13.48 11.53
C ILE A 603 -19.00 -12.00 11.62
N VAL A 604 -18.32 -11.51 10.58
CA VAL A 604 -17.78 -10.15 10.48
C VAL A 604 -18.29 -9.49 9.22
N PHE A 605 -18.60 -8.19 9.33
CA PHE A 605 -19.14 -7.38 8.25
C PHE A 605 -18.14 -6.31 7.83
N TYR A 606 -17.96 -6.14 6.52
CA TYR A 606 -17.18 -5.06 5.94
C TYR A 606 -18.02 -4.32 4.90
N ALA A 607 -17.90 -3.00 4.82
CA ALA A 607 -18.50 -2.26 3.73
C ALA A 607 -17.92 -2.73 2.38
N ALA A 608 -18.72 -2.82 1.33
CA ALA A 608 -18.25 -3.17 -0.02
C ALA A 608 -17.32 -2.11 -0.65
N GLN A 609 -17.10 -0.99 0.03
CA GLN A 609 -16.15 0.06 -0.33
C GLN A 609 -14.82 -0.09 0.42
N ASP A 610 -14.74 -0.98 1.41
CA ASP A 610 -13.51 -1.31 2.10
C ASP A 610 -12.72 -2.32 1.26
N ASP A 611 -11.77 -1.81 0.48
CA ASP A 611 -10.96 -2.61 -0.43
C ASP A 611 -9.89 -3.48 0.28
N ASP A 612 -9.64 -3.28 1.58
CA ASP A 612 -8.50 -3.91 2.29
C ASP A 612 -8.94 -4.76 3.49
N GLY A 613 -9.95 -4.31 4.24
CA GLY A 613 -10.49 -4.96 5.42
C GLY A 613 -10.84 -6.45 5.23
N PRO A 614 -11.70 -6.83 4.27
CA PRO A 614 -12.12 -8.21 4.10
C PRO A 614 -10.97 -9.13 3.64
N ILE A 615 -10.09 -8.66 2.76
CA ILE A 615 -8.87 -9.38 2.32
C ILE A 615 -8.00 -9.68 3.53
N ARG A 616 -7.64 -8.64 4.28
CA ARG A 616 -6.75 -8.74 5.45
C ARG A 616 -7.33 -9.67 6.50
N HIS A 617 -8.64 -9.57 6.76
CA HIS A 617 -9.32 -10.47 7.69
C HIS A 617 -9.20 -11.92 7.26
N LYS A 618 -9.51 -12.23 5.99
CA LYS A 618 -9.43 -13.60 5.46
C LYS A 618 -8.01 -14.15 5.39
N LEU A 619 -6.98 -13.31 5.22
CA LEU A 619 -5.59 -13.76 5.23
C LEU A 619 -5.13 -14.25 6.61
N PHE A 620 -5.65 -13.66 7.70
CA PHE A 620 -5.25 -14.01 9.07
C PHE A 620 -6.27 -14.91 9.80
N TYR A 621 -7.54 -14.83 9.40
CA TYR A 621 -8.66 -15.59 9.95
C TYR A 621 -9.43 -16.26 8.81
N PRO A 622 -8.81 -17.22 8.09
CA PRO A 622 -9.43 -17.83 6.91
C PRO A 622 -10.78 -18.51 7.20
N HIS A 623 -10.96 -18.97 8.45
CA HIS A 623 -12.18 -19.66 8.91
C HIS A 623 -13.33 -18.73 9.32
N ASP A 624 -13.09 -17.44 9.57
CA ASP A 624 -14.15 -16.50 9.93
C ASP A 624 -15.08 -16.25 8.73
N ARG A 625 -16.37 -16.08 8.98
CA ARG A 625 -17.36 -15.74 7.94
C ARG A 625 -17.36 -14.24 7.73
N VAL A 626 -16.95 -13.83 6.53
CA VAL A 626 -16.87 -12.43 6.16
C VAL A 626 -17.99 -12.13 5.17
N PHE A 627 -18.73 -11.06 5.43
CA PHE A 627 -19.80 -10.59 4.56
C PHE A 627 -19.53 -9.16 4.12
N LEU A 628 -19.65 -8.92 2.80
CA LEU A 628 -19.68 -7.58 2.23
C LEU A 628 -21.07 -6.98 2.42
N VAL A 629 -21.08 -5.72 2.82
CA VAL A 629 -22.28 -4.95 3.11
C VAL A 629 -22.39 -3.81 2.09
N TRP A 630 -23.48 -3.81 1.32
CA TRP A 630 -23.68 -2.87 0.20
C TRP A 630 -24.40 -1.58 0.60
N LYS A 631 -24.97 -1.53 1.82
CA LYS A 631 -25.56 -0.32 2.43
C LYS A 631 -25.08 -0.15 3.86
N SER A 632 -25.24 1.04 4.42
CA SER A 632 -24.95 1.27 5.83
C SER A 632 -26.02 0.61 6.72
N PHE A 633 -25.58 -0.19 7.68
CA PHE A 633 -26.42 -0.71 8.77
C PHE A 633 -25.90 -0.19 10.12
N THR A 634 -26.82 0.10 11.03
CA THR A 634 -26.53 0.42 12.43
C THR A 634 -25.88 -0.78 13.15
N LYS A 635 -25.32 -0.55 14.34
CA LYS A 635 -24.69 -1.64 15.10
C LYS A 635 -25.70 -2.68 15.54
N GLU A 636 -26.88 -2.22 15.95
CA GLU A 636 -28.00 -3.06 16.38
C GLU A 636 -28.50 -3.93 15.22
N GLU A 637 -28.66 -3.37 14.02
CA GLU A 637 -29.02 -4.14 12.83
C GLU A 637 -27.94 -5.16 12.46
N GLN A 638 -26.65 -4.81 12.56
CA GLN A 638 -25.57 -5.77 12.30
C GLN A 638 -25.55 -6.91 13.31
N GLU A 639 -25.89 -6.67 14.57
CA GLU A 639 -26.03 -7.72 15.58
C GLU A 639 -27.19 -8.66 15.26
N GLN A 640 -28.36 -8.12 14.89
CA GLN A 640 -29.50 -8.93 14.47
C GLN A 640 -29.17 -9.79 13.24
N LEU A 641 -28.55 -9.19 12.21
CA LEU A 641 -28.11 -9.92 11.02
C LEU A 641 -27.12 -11.04 11.37
N ARG A 642 -26.23 -10.78 12.34
CA ARG A 642 -25.27 -11.78 12.82
C ARG A 642 -25.97 -12.99 13.42
N ASP A 643 -26.97 -12.76 14.26
CA ASP A 643 -27.71 -13.82 14.94
C ASP A 643 -28.54 -14.65 13.96
N GLU A 644 -29.27 -13.98 13.06
CA GLU A 644 -30.10 -14.64 12.04
C GLU A 644 -29.25 -15.48 11.06
N ILE A 645 -28.11 -14.94 10.57
CA ILE A 645 -27.16 -15.71 9.76
C ILE A 645 -26.58 -16.87 10.57
N GLY A 646 -26.23 -16.62 11.84
CA GLY A 646 -25.69 -17.63 12.74
C GLY A 646 -26.64 -18.82 12.95
N GLU A 647 -27.93 -18.56 13.12
CA GLU A 647 -28.97 -19.59 13.22
C GLU A 647 -29.09 -20.39 11.92
N GLU A 648 -29.18 -19.73 10.77
CA GLU A 648 -29.29 -20.45 9.49
C GLU A 648 -28.04 -21.31 9.21
N MET A 649 -26.86 -20.81 9.60
CA MET A 649 -25.60 -21.52 9.49
C MET A 649 -25.45 -22.71 10.45
N ARG A 650 -26.34 -22.89 11.44
CA ARG A 650 -26.37 -24.16 12.20
C ARG A 650 -26.75 -25.34 11.31
N SER A 651 -27.57 -25.08 10.29
CA SER A 651 -28.00 -26.09 9.32
C SER A 651 -27.02 -26.25 8.14
N THR A 652 -26.15 -25.25 7.90
CA THR A 652 -25.19 -25.25 6.78
C THR A 652 -23.90 -24.50 7.11
N VAL A 653 -22.74 -25.06 6.78
CA VAL A 653 -21.43 -24.41 7.03
C VAL A 653 -21.12 -23.29 6.02
N SER A 654 -21.96 -23.10 5.00
CA SER A 654 -21.75 -22.21 3.85
C SER A 654 -22.47 -20.86 4.02
N GLY A 655 -21.73 -19.76 3.97
CA GLY A 655 -22.29 -18.41 4.09
C GLY A 655 -23.18 -18.02 2.91
N THR A 656 -22.80 -18.43 1.70
CA THR A 656 -23.60 -18.26 0.48
C THR A 656 -24.91 -19.03 0.53
N LEU A 657 -24.90 -20.26 1.05
CA LEU A 657 -26.12 -21.06 1.18
C LEU A 657 -27.05 -20.50 2.26
N ALA A 658 -26.51 -20.03 3.38
CA ALA A 658 -27.29 -19.35 4.41
C ALA A 658 -27.98 -18.09 3.86
N LEU A 659 -27.23 -17.23 3.16
CA LEU A 659 -27.82 -16.05 2.51
C LEU A 659 -28.86 -16.40 1.44
N GLN A 660 -28.67 -17.49 0.69
CA GLN A 660 -29.64 -17.92 -0.31
C GLN A 660 -30.98 -18.28 0.34
N LYS A 661 -30.98 -19.09 1.39
CA LYS A 661 -32.20 -19.46 2.12
C LYS A 661 -32.88 -18.27 2.77
N LEU A 662 -32.11 -17.41 3.44
CA LEU A 662 -32.65 -16.17 4.04
C LEU A 662 -33.31 -15.25 3.01
N ARG A 663 -32.86 -15.26 1.76
CA ARG A 663 -33.51 -14.52 0.66
C ARG A 663 -34.82 -15.17 0.18
N GLU A 664 -34.94 -16.49 0.28
CA GLU A 664 -36.19 -17.21 -0.04
C GLU A 664 -37.31 -16.85 0.95
N ASP A 665 -36.96 -16.52 2.19
CA ASP A 665 -37.90 -16.06 3.23
C ASP A 665 -38.48 -14.65 2.97
N GLY A 666 -38.01 -13.95 1.93
CA GLY A 666 -38.68 -12.79 1.35
C GLY A 666 -38.29 -11.42 1.93
N GLU A 667 -37.31 -11.32 2.83
CA GLU A 667 -36.87 -10.03 3.36
C GLU A 667 -35.83 -9.33 2.46
N SER A 668 -36.08 -8.06 2.13
CA SER A 668 -35.22 -7.27 1.24
C SER A 668 -33.86 -6.91 1.83
N LYS A 669 -33.64 -7.07 3.14
CA LYS A 669 -32.37 -6.75 3.81
C LYS A 669 -31.21 -7.64 3.36
N TRP A 670 -31.49 -8.89 3.00
CA TRP A 670 -30.50 -9.89 2.56
C TRP A 670 -29.90 -9.62 1.18
N LEU A 671 -30.52 -8.71 0.42
CA LEU A 671 -30.00 -8.23 -0.86
C LEU A 671 -28.74 -7.41 -0.69
N TYR A 672 -28.57 -6.78 0.47
CA TYR A 672 -27.44 -5.91 0.75
C TYR A 672 -26.27 -6.62 1.39
N LEU A 673 -26.28 -7.95 1.39
CA LEU A 673 -25.22 -8.78 1.93
C LEU A 673 -24.68 -9.72 0.86
N SER A 674 -23.38 -9.96 0.87
CA SER A 674 -22.74 -10.96 0.01
C SER A 674 -21.63 -11.69 0.75
N SER A 675 -21.50 -12.99 0.53
CA SER A 675 -20.43 -13.79 1.13
C SER A 675 -19.08 -13.40 0.55
N TYR A 676 -18.08 -13.20 1.39
CA TYR A 676 -16.69 -12.97 1.01
C TYR A 676 -15.84 -14.18 1.41
N GLY A 677 -15.25 -14.86 0.43
CA GLY A 677 -14.57 -16.15 0.62
C GLY A 677 -14.92 -17.19 -0.44
N THR A 678 -14.47 -18.42 -0.19
CA THR A 678 -14.96 -19.62 -0.87
C THR A 678 -15.77 -20.45 0.12
N ASP A 679 -16.95 -20.90 -0.30
CA ASP A 679 -17.83 -21.77 0.50
C ASP A 679 -17.87 -23.20 -0.05
#